data_AF-A0AAI9ZWK0-F1
#
_entry.id   AF-A0AAI9ZWK0-F1
#
_cell.length_a   1.000
_cell.length_b   1.000
_cell.length_c   1.000
_cell.angle_alpha   90.00
_cell.angle_beta   90.00
_cell.angle_gamma   90.00
#
_symmetry.space_group_name_H-M   'P 1'
#
loop_
_entity.id
_entity.type
_entity.pdbx_description
1 polymer ?
#
loop_
_entity_poly.entity_id
_entity_poly.type
_entity_poly.pdbx_seq_one_letter_code
_entity_poly.pdbx_strand_id
1 'polypeptide(L)'
;MAPPRAPRGTPSQPAREGRSSTLGAKSSRGGGIQKRKGGRTQPDRDGDLDMGSGAGGSGTRRPNNRGASDDSNNSRPQRPARSNGPPTKPDSKVHQAIARHLDTGDGNDLVSRRKGQGPGLVWLSVKGLKESKAASNNDGGLRDLIMFLERKATTLSGRNKTVHIKKSSLKGDLVSVAASKEDAEEILKVNTFTFAGTQLEITDSDGSMAKANEASAAAQETKQKLQGIMSLRYDMENKLLRLDALNQDEGLIQMGMLESKDRAEKLFKVMMRICDELFKTPQAKIDAIHSISLANNNIDTVAQVEEMADTFPDLKNLDLSGNQIDNIAGLSRWRSKLKKLETLYLTGNPIPIADPKVVLELIHFFPKLQVLNGEQLTPERIAELKAAGRPKPIPQRGPDFRDANGIGEAFLLEFFLGFDTDRTALLAKYYDDNSQFSLAVDTRAIRDESQPQPMPWSSYIKQSRNLMKITTPAARAARLITGREAIWNLWNDLPKTQHPDIKADISKYIMDCHLLPGLADPSGQTQSGVDGMIISVHGQFEECDKAGKTGLRSFSRTFVLGPGRPNTNPIRVVSDMFSLRAFNPLPNVFVAEAQAPAPSAQEQEQRQAMIVELSKQTTMTPTYSEMCLSDVAWDFTRALAVFHEKKSQLPPDAFASV
;
A
#
# COMPACT_ATOMS: atom_id res chain seq x y z
N MET A 1 -58.40 -25.73 -68.36
CA MET A 1 -59.55 -24.99 -67.81
C MET A 1 -59.05 -23.73 -67.14
N ALA A 2 -59.79 -22.63 -67.25
CA ALA A 2 -59.67 -21.43 -66.41
C ALA A 2 -60.99 -21.31 -65.59
N PRO A 3 -61.21 -20.34 -64.67
CA PRO A 3 -60.41 -19.15 -64.31
C PRO A 3 -60.35 -18.95 -62.75
N PRO A 4 -60.36 -17.73 -62.13
CA PRO A 4 -59.36 -16.63 -62.14
C PRO A 4 -58.98 -16.04 -60.74
N ARG A 5 -58.15 -14.95 -60.78
CA ARG A 5 -57.92 -13.83 -59.82
C ARG A 5 -56.68 -13.97 -58.90
N ALA A 6 -55.58 -13.19 -58.98
CA ALA A 6 -55.26 -11.76 -59.28
C ALA A 6 -54.96 -10.93 -58.00
N PRO A 7 -54.19 -9.81 -58.04
CA PRO A 7 -53.04 -9.49 -58.91
C PRO A 7 -51.85 -8.80 -58.17
N ARG A 8 -50.85 -8.36 -58.96
CA ARG A 8 -49.66 -7.55 -58.59
C ARG A 8 -49.99 -6.15 -58.03
N GLY A 9 -49.05 -5.60 -57.25
CA GLY A 9 -48.45 -4.29 -57.58
C GLY A 9 -48.73 -3.11 -56.66
N THR A 10 -47.69 -2.61 -55.99
CA THR A 10 -47.66 -1.29 -55.32
C THR A 10 -46.89 -0.27 -56.17
N PRO A 11 -47.49 0.86 -56.57
CA PRO A 11 -46.77 1.99 -57.16
C PRO A 11 -46.45 3.10 -56.13
N SER A 12 -45.43 3.87 -56.51
CA SER A 12 -44.93 5.16 -56.00
C SER A 12 -45.92 6.20 -55.45
N GLN A 13 -45.52 6.87 -54.34
CA GLN A 13 -45.38 8.35 -54.12
C GLN A 13 -46.36 9.39 -54.75
N PRO A 14 -46.39 10.68 -54.27
CA PRO A 14 -46.16 11.24 -52.92
C PRO A 14 -47.15 12.41 -52.55
N ALA A 15 -46.80 13.16 -51.49
CA ALA A 15 -47.06 14.61 -51.27
C ALA A 15 -48.46 15.12 -50.81
N ARG A 16 -48.52 15.67 -49.58
CA ARG A 16 -48.67 17.11 -49.24
C ARG A 16 -48.77 17.31 -47.72
N GLU A 17 -47.86 18.06 -47.11
CA GLU A 17 -47.96 19.50 -46.76
C GLU A 17 -48.96 19.82 -45.63
N GLY A 18 -48.41 20.29 -44.49
CA GLY A 18 -49.15 20.82 -43.34
C GLY A 18 -48.20 21.48 -42.33
N ARG A 19 -47.96 22.79 -42.48
CA ARG A 19 -47.10 23.60 -41.59
C ARG A 19 -47.92 24.19 -40.43
N SER A 20 -47.42 24.06 -39.19
CA SER A 20 -47.45 25.07 -38.10
C SER A 20 -46.69 24.46 -36.90
N SER A 21 -45.52 24.96 -36.48
CA SER A 21 -45.29 26.06 -35.52
C SER A 21 -45.86 25.75 -34.10
N THR A 22 -45.16 25.92 -32.96
CA THR A 22 -43.98 26.74 -32.60
C THR A 22 -43.17 26.14 -31.42
N LEU A 23 -42.04 26.79 -31.07
CA LEU A 23 -41.33 26.82 -29.76
C LEU A 23 -40.44 25.64 -29.30
N GLY A 24 -39.20 25.96 -28.90
CA GLY A 24 -38.63 25.43 -27.65
C GLY A 24 -37.22 24.80 -27.69
N ALA A 25 -36.19 25.61 -27.36
CA ALA A 25 -34.90 25.23 -26.75
C ALA A 25 -33.92 24.24 -27.44
N LYS A 26 -32.66 24.67 -27.57
CA LYS A 26 -31.51 23.82 -27.95
C LYS A 26 -30.77 23.25 -26.73
N SER A 27 -30.27 22.03 -26.91
CA SER A 27 -28.99 21.49 -26.41
C SER A 27 -28.65 21.52 -24.90
N SER A 28 -28.46 20.32 -24.36
CA SER A 28 -27.18 19.97 -23.70
C SER A 28 -26.80 18.51 -23.98
N ARG A 29 -25.51 18.26 -24.26
CA ARG A 29 -24.89 16.94 -24.39
C ARG A 29 -24.15 16.61 -23.09
N GLY A 30 -24.12 15.36 -22.65
CA GLY A 30 -23.24 14.96 -21.55
C GLY A 30 -23.47 13.53 -21.05
N GLY A 31 -22.86 12.54 -21.72
CA GLY A 31 -22.88 11.15 -21.24
C GLY A 31 -21.88 10.92 -20.10
N GLY A 32 -22.35 10.39 -18.97
CA GLY A 32 -21.49 10.00 -17.84
C GLY A 32 -21.12 8.51 -17.88
N ILE A 33 -19.82 8.20 -17.96
CA ILE A 33 -19.31 6.82 -17.95
C ILE A 33 -19.13 6.36 -16.49
N GLN A 34 -19.96 5.41 -16.04
CA GLN A 34 -19.75 4.72 -14.76
C GLN A 34 -18.78 3.54 -14.92
N LYS A 35 -17.62 3.62 -14.25
CA LYS A 35 -16.68 2.49 -14.13
C LYS A 35 -17.29 1.38 -13.27
N ARG A 36 -17.48 0.18 -13.83
CA ARG A 36 -17.89 -1.01 -13.07
C ARG A 36 -16.76 -1.45 -12.12
N LYS A 37 -17.05 -1.56 -10.82
CA LYS A 37 -16.19 -2.28 -9.86
C LYS A 37 -16.29 -3.79 -10.14
N GLY A 38 -15.17 -4.51 -10.04
CA GLY A 38 -15.14 -5.96 -10.15
C GLY A 38 -15.94 -6.65 -9.03
N GLY A 39 -16.63 -7.74 -9.37
CA GLY A 39 -17.48 -8.48 -8.44
C GLY A 39 -16.67 -9.29 -7.41
N ARG A 40 -17.16 -9.33 -6.18
CA ARG A 40 -16.74 -10.33 -5.18
C ARG A 40 -17.35 -11.69 -5.56
N THR A 41 -16.51 -12.71 -5.67
CA THR A 41 -16.96 -14.12 -5.63
C THR A 41 -17.36 -14.45 -4.19
N GLN A 42 -18.56 -14.99 -4.00
CA GLN A 42 -18.95 -15.58 -2.70
C GLN A 42 -18.38 -17.02 -2.63
N PRO A 43 -17.87 -17.45 -1.46
CA PRO A 43 -17.63 -18.86 -1.21
C PRO A 43 -18.96 -19.62 -1.16
N ASP A 44 -18.92 -20.92 -1.43
CA ASP A 44 -20.10 -21.78 -1.34
C ASP A 44 -20.46 -22.16 0.11
N ARG A 45 -21.40 -23.09 0.27
CA ARG A 45 -21.91 -23.53 1.58
C ARG A 45 -20.85 -24.26 2.42
N ASP A 46 -19.81 -24.80 1.78
CA ASP A 46 -18.72 -25.53 2.43
C ASP A 46 -17.47 -24.63 2.63
N GLY A 47 -17.51 -23.39 2.13
CA GLY A 47 -16.44 -22.39 2.29
C GLY A 47 -15.38 -22.42 1.19
N ASP A 48 -15.60 -23.18 0.13
CA ASP A 48 -14.67 -23.26 -1.01
C ASP A 48 -14.96 -22.15 -2.03
N LEU A 49 -13.91 -21.69 -2.70
CA LEU A 49 -14.00 -20.63 -3.72
C LEU A 49 -14.37 -21.23 -5.07
N ASP A 50 -15.47 -20.79 -5.67
CA ASP A 50 -15.88 -21.23 -7.01
C ASP A 50 -14.74 -21.05 -8.03
N MET A 51 -14.46 -22.15 -8.73
CA MET A 51 -13.38 -22.31 -9.68
C MET A 51 -13.87 -22.19 -11.14
N GLY A 52 -15.17 -22.07 -11.37
CA GLY A 52 -15.75 -21.86 -12.69
C GLY A 52 -15.41 -20.51 -13.30
N SER A 53 -14.70 -20.51 -14.43
CA SER A 53 -14.59 -19.32 -15.29
C SER A 53 -15.94 -19.05 -15.97
N GLY A 54 -16.55 -17.91 -15.68
CA GLY A 54 -17.85 -17.55 -16.24
C GLY A 54 -17.83 -17.39 -17.77
N ALA A 55 -18.59 -18.24 -18.46
CA ALA A 55 -18.99 -18.05 -19.85
C ALA A 55 -20.52 -17.92 -19.91
N GLY A 56 -21.03 -16.95 -20.66
CA GLY A 56 -22.45 -16.60 -20.64
C GLY A 56 -23.36 -17.62 -21.32
N GLY A 57 -24.49 -17.93 -20.68
CA GLY A 57 -25.60 -18.67 -21.26
C GLY A 57 -26.93 -18.01 -20.86
N SER A 58 -27.71 -17.56 -21.84
CA SER A 58 -29.01 -16.93 -21.60
C SER A 58 -30.03 -17.97 -21.10
N GLY A 59 -30.62 -17.73 -19.94
CA GLY A 59 -31.64 -18.59 -19.33
C GLY A 59 -32.80 -17.77 -18.78
N THR A 60 -33.90 -17.73 -19.52
CA THR A 60 -35.09 -16.94 -19.21
C THR A 60 -35.80 -17.42 -17.94
N ARG A 61 -35.88 -16.56 -16.92
CA ARG A 61 -36.76 -16.76 -15.75
C ARG A 61 -38.06 -15.99 -15.92
N ARG A 62 -39.20 -16.70 -15.91
CA ARG A 62 -40.53 -16.14 -15.63
C ARG A 62 -40.89 -16.40 -14.16
N PRO A 63 -41.70 -15.54 -13.52
CA PRO A 63 -41.88 -15.55 -12.07
C PRO A 63 -43.10 -16.36 -11.62
N ASN A 64 -43.16 -16.70 -10.33
CA ASN A 64 -44.45 -16.74 -9.65
C ASN A 64 -44.34 -16.35 -8.16
N ASN A 65 -45.50 -16.08 -7.56
CA ASN A 65 -45.70 -15.14 -6.45
C ASN A 65 -46.27 -15.83 -5.18
N ARG A 66 -46.49 -15.04 -4.11
CA ARG A 66 -47.13 -15.33 -2.80
C ARG A 66 -46.17 -15.81 -1.70
N GLY A 67 -46.40 -15.49 -0.43
CA GLY A 67 -47.49 -14.67 0.15
C GLY A 67 -47.22 -14.33 1.63
N ALA A 68 -47.94 -13.32 2.16
CA ALA A 68 -47.74 -12.83 3.53
C ALA A 68 -48.47 -13.66 4.59
N SER A 69 -48.05 -13.48 5.84
CA SER A 69 -48.57 -14.10 7.07
C SER A 69 -49.92 -13.53 7.51
N ASP A 70 -50.71 -14.37 8.19
CA ASP A 70 -51.91 -13.97 8.95
C ASP A 70 -51.95 -14.69 10.33
N ASP A 71 -52.90 -14.32 11.18
CA ASP A 71 -52.75 -14.20 12.64
C ASP A 71 -53.25 -15.39 13.52
N SER A 72 -53.03 -15.23 14.84
CA SER A 72 -53.86 -15.70 15.99
C SER A 72 -53.57 -17.04 16.75
N ASN A 73 -53.38 -16.87 18.08
CA ASN A 73 -53.90 -17.62 19.27
C ASN A 73 -54.16 -19.15 19.20
N ASN A 74 -53.83 -19.98 20.20
CA ASN A 74 -54.12 -19.83 21.64
C ASN A 74 -53.49 -20.96 22.52
N SER A 75 -53.67 -20.87 23.84
CA SER A 75 -53.78 -21.96 24.85
C SER A 75 -52.52 -22.52 25.55
N ARG A 76 -52.57 -22.44 26.88
CA ARG A 76 -51.70 -23.07 27.90
C ARG A 76 -52.59 -23.94 28.81
N PRO A 77 -52.09 -24.92 29.58
CA PRO A 77 -51.86 -24.62 31.01
C PRO A 77 -50.79 -25.44 31.80
N GLN A 78 -50.24 -24.77 32.82
CA GLN A 78 -49.80 -25.26 34.15
C GLN A 78 -48.59 -26.22 34.37
N ARG A 79 -48.29 -26.43 35.67
CA ARG A 79 -46.99 -26.58 36.38
C ARG A 79 -47.13 -27.72 37.45
N PRO A 80 -46.14 -28.12 38.30
CA PRO A 80 -45.59 -27.26 39.39
C PRO A 80 -44.13 -27.51 39.85
N ALA A 81 -43.75 -26.82 40.96
CA ALA A 81 -42.50 -26.87 41.74
C ALA A 81 -41.35 -25.90 41.30
N ARG A 82 -40.08 -26.14 41.70
CA ARG A 82 -39.32 -25.64 42.90
C ARG A 82 -37.83 -25.44 42.47
N SER A 83 -36.89 -24.77 43.16
CA SER A 83 -36.88 -23.89 44.36
C SER A 83 -35.59 -22.99 44.35
N ASN A 84 -35.06 -22.56 45.51
CA ASN A 84 -33.99 -21.53 45.65
C ASN A 84 -32.60 -22.09 46.04
N GLY A 85 -31.51 -21.35 45.71
CA GLY A 85 -30.43 -21.06 46.69
C GLY A 85 -28.98 -21.54 46.38
N PRO A 86 -27.93 -20.66 46.41
CA PRO A 86 -26.51 -20.97 46.06
C PRO A 86 -25.52 -20.67 47.25
N PRO A 87 -24.19 -20.32 47.15
CA PRO A 87 -23.20 -20.21 46.04
C PRO A 87 -21.71 -20.64 46.36
N THR A 88 -20.73 -20.14 45.56
CA THR A 88 -19.23 -20.06 45.72
C THR A 88 -18.38 -21.23 45.12
N LYS A 89 -17.15 -21.13 44.56
CA LYS A 89 -15.99 -20.16 44.45
C LYS A 89 -15.22 -20.39 43.08
N PRO A 90 -13.97 -19.89 42.78
CA PRO A 90 -13.24 -18.61 43.03
C PRO A 90 -12.60 -17.97 41.75
N ASP A 91 -11.83 -16.87 41.95
CA ASP A 91 -11.06 -16.05 40.99
C ASP A 91 -9.83 -16.67 40.28
N SER A 92 -9.41 -16.03 39.17
CA SER A 92 -8.06 -16.22 38.56
C SER A 92 -7.39 -14.92 38.03
N LYS A 93 -7.69 -13.75 38.60
CA LYS A 93 -7.06 -12.44 38.24
C LYS A 93 -5.57 -12.28 38.63
N VAL A 94 -4.85 -13.36 38.88
CA VAL A 94 -3.45 -13.35 39.36
C VAL A 94 -2.44 -13.43 38.19
N HIS A 95 -2.80 -14.03 37.05
CA HIS A 95 -1.85 -14.26 35.95
C HIS A 95 -1.52 -13.04 35.06
N GLN A 96 -2.16 -11.88 35.26
CA GLN A 96 -1.81 -10.64 34.54
C GLN A 96 -0.96 -9.64 35.36
N ALA A 97 -0.69 -9.92 36.64
CA ALA A 97 0.09 -9.03 37.50
C ALA A 97 1.61 -9.27 37.47
N ILE A 98 2.05 -10.44 36.98
CA ILE A 98 3.44 -10.90 37.10
C ILE A 98 4.31 -10.47 35.88
N ALA A 99 3.70 -10.19 34.73
CA ALA A 99 4.42 -9.84 33.49
C ALA A 99 4.82 -8.35 33.36
N ARG A 100 4.94 -7.61 34.47
CA ARG A 100 5.35 -6.19 34.50
C ARG A 100 6.36 -5.82 35.59
N HIS A 101 6.82 -6.79 36.37
CA HIS A 101 7.93 -6.61 37.31
C HIS A 101 9.04 -7.59 36.95
N LEU A 102 9.99 -7.12 36.11
CA LEU A 102 11.37 -7.59 35.95
C LEU A 102 11.96 -6.91 34.69
N ASP A 103 12.34 -5.64 34.79
CA ASP A 103 13.67 -5.19 34.36
C ASP A 103 14.03 -3.82 34.99
N THR A 104 15.33 -3.58 35.17
CA THR A 104 16.01 -2.39 35.73
C THR A 104 15.46 -1.04 35.22
N GLY A 105 15.41 0.10 35.93
CA GLY A 105 16.25 0.62 37.02
C GLY A 105 17.37 1.50 36.44
N ASP A 106 17.55 2.80 36.74
CA ASP A 106 16.84 3.75 37.62
C ASP A 106 17.08 5.21 37.10
N GLY A 107 16.55 6.33 37.63
CA GLY A 107 15.79 6.55 38.86
C GLY A 107 15.37 8.03 39.09
N ASN A 108 15.83 8.61 40.21
CA ASN A 108 15.64 9.98 40.76
C ASN A 108 14.98 11.08 39.87
N ASP A 109 13.67 11.30 40.03
CA ASP A 109 13.18 12.54 40.66
C ASP A 109 11.70 12.48 41.06
N LEU A 110 11.41 12.85 42.32
CA LEU A 110 10.08 12.73 42.94
C LEU A 110 9.27 14.02 42.82
N VAL A 111 8.45 14.15 41.77
CA VAL A 111 7.36 15.16 41.73
C VAL A 111 5.99 14.48 41.65
N SER A 112 5.24 14.63 42.74
CA SER A 112 3.89 14.06 42.95
C SER A 112 2.91 14.36 41.80
N ARG A 113 2.61 13.36 40.97
CA ARG A 113 1.45 13.38 40.05
C ARG A 113 0.15 13.47 40.86
N ARG A 114 -0.41 14.68 40.97
CA ARG A 114 -1.74 14.90 41.56
C ARG A 114 -2.82 14.17 40.74
N LYS A 115 -3.66 13.45 41.47
CA LYS A 115 -4.91 12.83 40.99
C LYS A 115 -5.80 13.91 40.36
N GLY A 116 -6.42 13.61 39.21
CA GLY A 116 -7.19 14.59 38.44
C GLY A 116 -8.26 15.31 39.27
N GLN A 117 -8.11 16.62 39.44
CA GLN A 117 -9.10 17.49 40.06
C GLN A 117 -10.17 17.89 39.04
N GLY A 118 -11.38 18.19 39.53
CA GLY A 118 -12.46 18.78 38.71
C GLY A 118 -12.10 20.16 38.15
N PRO A 119 -12.99 20.78 37.35
CA PRO A 119 -12.69 22.00 36.61
C PRO A 119 -12.11 23.09 37.51
N GLY A 120 -10.88 23.51 37.21
CA GLY A 120 -10.13 24.48 38.01
C GLY A 120 -10.92 25.78 38.20
N LEU A 121 -11.04 26.20 39.46
CA LEU A 121 -11.63 27.48 39.81
C LEU A 121 -10.53 28.54 39.84
N VAL A 122 -10.73 29.63 39.11
CA VAL A 122 -9.86 30.81 39.16
C VAL A 122 -10.34 31.69 40.31
N TRP A 123 -9.40 32.17 41.13
CA TRP A 123 -9.68 33.03 42.29
C TRP A 123 -9.34 34.49 41.98
N LEU A 124 -10.37 35.32 41.93
CA LEU A 124 -10.27 36.76 41.83
C LEU A 124 -10.38 37.38 43.23
N SER A 125 -9.70 38.50 43.45
CA SER A 125 -9.88 39.31 44.64
C SER A 125 -10.51 40.65 44.29
N VAL A 126 -11.58 41.01 45.01
CA VAL A 126 -12.36 42.23 44.82
C VAL A 126 -12.23 43.10 46.07
N LYS A 127 -11.76 44.34 45.89
CA LYS A 127 -11.60 45.36 46.93
C LYS A 127 -12.60 46.50 46.70
N GLY A 128 -12.98 47.19 47.78
CA GLY A 128 -13.94 48.31 47.76
C GLY A 128 -15.31 48.01 48.38
N LEU A 129 -15.58 46.77 48.86
CA LEU A 129 -16.86 46.42 49.48
C LEU A 129 -17.12 47.20 50.79
N LYS A 130 -16.14 47.22 51.69
CA LYS A 130 -16.23 47.83 53.03
C LYS A 130 -16.39 49.35 52.99
N GLU A 131 -15.82 49.99 51.96
CA GLU A 131 -15.93 51.42 51.69
C GLU A 131 -17.26 51.78 51.01
N SER A 132 -18.00 50.80 50.49
CA SER A 132 -19.27 51.01 49.79
C SER A 132 -20.44 51.16 50.76
N LYS A 133 -21.51 51.86 50.34
CA LYS A 133 -22.72 52.02 51.15
C LYS A 133 -23.43 50.69 51.46
N ALA A 134 -23.14 49.62 50.72
CA ALA A 134 -23.67 48.28 50.98
C ALA A 134 -23.04 47.59 52.21
N ALA A 135 -21.91 48.08 52.72
CA ALA A 135 -21.24 47.51 53.90
C ALA A 135 -22.11 47.57 55.19
N SER A 136 -23.12 48.42 55.21
CA SER A 136 -24.08 48.56 56.32
C SER A 136 -25.24 47.53 56.29
N ASN A 137 -25.31 46.68 55.26
CA ASN A 137 -26.34 45.65 55.13
C ASN A 137 -26.07 44.46 56.08
N ASN A 138 -27.12 43.70 56.43
CA ASN A 138 -27.07 42.59 57.39
C ASN A 138 -26.07 41.46 57.07
N ASP A 139 -25.50 41.42 55.86
CA ASP A 139 -24.48 40.47 55.40
C ASP A 139 -23.14 41.15 55.02
N GLY A 140 -22.96 42.43 55.36
CA GLY A 140 -21.83 43.26 54.93
C GLY A 140 -21.86 43.65 53.44
N GLY A 141 -22.99 43.49 52.75
CA GLY A 141 -23.16 43.81 51.33
C GLY A 141 -22.60 42.75 50.37
N LEU A 142 -22.17 41.60 50.90
CA LEU A 142 -21.48 40.55 50.12
C LEU A 142 -22.39 39.96 49.03
N ARG A 143 -23.67 39.69 49.31
CA ARG A 143 -24.61 39.18 48.30
C ARG A 143 -24.90 40.22 47.22
N ASP A 144 -25.04 41.48 47.60
CA ASP A 144 -25.30 42.58 46.67
C ASP A 144 -24.13 42.78 45.69
N LEU A 145 -22.89 42.64 46.18
CA LEU A 145 -21.69 42.67 45.35
C LEU A 145 -21.64 41.48 44.38
N ILE A 146 -21.94 40.26 44.84
CA ILE A 146 -21.96 39.06 43.99
C ILE A 146 -23.01 39.21 42.88
N MET A 147 -24.24 39.59 43.23
CA MET A 147 -25.31 39.84 42.26
C MET A 147 -24.97 40.98 41.30
N PHE A 148 -24.25 42.02 41.75
CA PHE A 148 -23.76 43.09 40.89
C PHE A 148 -22.73 42.58 39.88
N LEU A 149 -21.73 41.81 40.33
CA LEU A 149 -20.67 41.24 39.49
C LEU A 149 -21.25 40.26 38.46
N GLU A 150 -22.07 39.29 38.87
CA GLU A 150 -22.70 38.32 37.96
C GLU A 150 -23.57 39.01 36.91
N ARG A 151 -24.41 39.98 37.32
CA ARG A 151 -25.27 40.74 36.41
C ARG A 151 -24.45 41.59 35.44
N LYS A 152 -23.44 42.33 35.92
CA LYS A 152 -22.62 43.21 35.06
C LYS A 152 -21.74 42.41 34.11
N ALA A 153 -21.08 41.36 34.60
CA ALA A 153 -20.29 40.44 33.77
C ALA A 153 -21.16 39.76 32.71
N THR A 154 -22.37 39.29 33.06
CA THR A 154 -23.32 38.74 32.08
C THR A 154 -23.69 39.76 31.01
N THR A 155 -23.99 41.02 31.37
CA THR A 155 -24.32 42.06 30.38
C THR A 155 -23.13 42.44 29.48
N LEU A 156 -21.90 42.29 29.94
CA LEU A 156 -20.66 42.59 29.18
C LEU A 156 -20.17 41.41 28.34
N SER A 157 -20.53 40.18 28.70
CA SER A 157 -20.05 38.96 28.05
C SER A 157 -20.65 38.76 26.64
N GLY A 158 -21.88 39.22 26.41
CA GLY A 158 -22.59 39.01 25.14
C GLY A 158 -22.93 37.54 24.82
N ARG A 159 -22.70 36.63 25.77
CA ARG A 159 -22.98 35.18 25.65
C ARG A 159 -24.41 34.89 26.11
N ASN A 160 -25.07 33.91 25.47
CA ASN A 160 -26.38 33.39 25.88
C ASN A 160 -26.37 32.62 27.23
N LYS A 161 -25.30 32.72 28.03
CA LYS A 161 -25.09 32.00 29.27
C LYS A 161 -24.74 32.99 30.37
N THR A 162 -25.46 32.94 31.48
CA THR A 162 -25.20 33.77 32.65
C THR A 162 -23.87 33.42 33.31
N VAL A 163 -23.11 34.45 33.67
CA VAL A 163 -21.84 34.34 34.39
C VAL A 163 -22.14 34.06 35.86
N HIS A 164 -21.53 33.01 36.42
CA HIS A 164 -21.80 32.56 37.80
C HIS A 164 -20.54 32.48 38.66
N ILE A 165 -20.65 32.99 39.88
CA ILE A 165 -19.68 32.85 40.96
C ILE A 165 -19.95 31.54 41.71
N LYS A 166 -18.97 30.63 41.71
CA LYS A 166 -19.13 29.28 42.27
C LYS A 166 -18.81 29.22 43.77
N LYS A 167 -17.93 30.08 44.26
CA LYS A 167 -17.67 30.29 45.69
C LYS A 167 -17.32 31.76 45.94
N SER A 168 -17.67 32.26 47.11
CA SER A 168 -17.24 33.57 47.60
C SER A 168 -16.83 33.45 49.08
N SER A 169 -15.89 34.28 49.50
CA SER A 169 -15.43 34.35 50.89
C SER A 169 -14.94 35.77 51.18
N LEU A 170 -15.50 36.41 52.19
CA LEU A 170 -14.98 37.65 52.74
C LEU A 170 -13.80 37.33 53.66
N LYS A 171 -12.62 37.90 53.39
CA LYS A 171 -11.42 37.78 54.23
C LYS A 171 -10.91 39.17 54.56
N GLY A 172 -11.33 39.69 55.72
CA GLY A 172 -10.99 41.05 56.14
C GLY A 172 -11.61 42.08 55.20
N ASP A 173 -10.77 42.88 54.53
CA ASP A 173 -11.17 43.96 53.62
C ASP A 173 -11.37 43.51 52.15
N LEU A 174 -11.11 42.22 51.86
CA LEU A 174 -11.03 41.70 50.51
C LEU A 174 -12.03 40.55 50.31
N VAL A 175 -12.76 40.59 49.20
CA VAL A 175 -13.70 39.53 48.80
C VAL A 175 -13.01 38.61 47.81
N SER A 176 -12.74 37.37 48.21
CA SER A 176 -12.22 36.33 47.32
C SER A 176 -13.38 35.64 46.60
N VAL A 177 -13.37 35.68 45.27
CA VAL A 177 -14.41 35.17 44.38
C VAL A 177 -13.83 34.06 43.52
N ALA A 178 -14.45 32.88 43.49
CA ALA A 178 -14.03 31.74 42.68
C ALA A 178 -15.04 31.46 41.58
N ALA A 179 -14.61 31.49 40.32
CA ALA A 179 -15.43 31.22 39.14
C ALA A 179 -14.77 30.18 38.22
N SER A 180 -15.43 29.75 37.14
CA SER A 180 -14.70 29.01 36.10
C SER A 180 -13.73 29.94 35.36
N LYS A 181 -12.73 29.41 34.65
CA LYS A 181 -11.78 30.24 33.88
C LYS A 181 -12.52 31.22 32.95
N GLU A 182 -13.50 30.72 32.21
CA GLU A 182 -14.32 31.50 31.29
C GLU A 182 -15.19 32.56 31.99
N ASP A 183 -15.73 32.25 33.18
CA ASP A 183 -16.56 33.19 33.95
C ASP A 183 -15.69 34.27 34.63
N ALA A 184 -14.46 33.91 35.04
CA ALA A 184 -13.51 34.83 35.67
C ALA A 184 -13.01 35.92 34.71
N GLU A 185 -12.74 35.55 33.44
CA GLU A 185 -12.39 36.50 32.37
C GLU A 185 -13.49 37.55 32.16
N GLU A 186 -14.76 37.19 32.37
CA GLU A 186 -15.91 38.11 32.26
C GLU A 186 -16.11 38.99 33.49
N ILE A 187 -15.91 38.42 34.70
CA ILE A 187 -15.96 39.19 35.96
C ILE A 187 -14.85 40.25 35.99
N LEU A 188 -13.67 39.97 35.42
CA LEU A 188 -12.57 40.92 35.34
C LEU A 188 -12.92 42.19 34.54
N LYS A 189 -13.82 42.10 33.56
CA LYS A 189 -14.31 43.28 32.78
C LYS A 189 -15.12 44.27 33.62
N VAL A 190 -15.54 43.87 34.83
CA VAL A 190 -16.25 44.73 35.81
C VAL A 190 -15.25 45.47 36.72
N ASN A 191 -13.93 45.32 36.53
CA ASN A 191 -12.94 46.13 37.23
C ASN A 191 -13.17 47.63 36.98
N THR A 192 -12.91 48.47 37.98
CA THR A 192 -13.15 49.93 38.04
C THR A 192 -14.62 50.38 38.02
N PHE A 193 -15.60 49.47 37.91
CA PHE A 193 -17.02 49.86 37.98
C PHE A 193 -17.41 50.35 39.38
N THR A 194 -18.24 51.39 39.44
CA THR A 194 -18.80 51.91 40.69
C THR A 194 -19.91 51.01 41.24
N PHE A 195 -19.70 50.48 42.44
CA PHE A 195 -20.68 49.73 43.23
C PHE A 195 -21.00 50.48 44.53
N ALA A 196 -22.28 50.76 44.76
CA ALA A 196 -22.79 51.43 45.97
C ALA A 196 -22.00 52.69 46.43
N GLY A 197 -21.43 53.44 45.48
CA GLY A 197 -20.68 54.68 45.70
C GLY A 197 -19.16 54.57 45.54
N THR A 198 -18.60 53.36 45.49
CA THR A 198 -17.15 53.11 45.49
C THR A 198 -16.72 52.36 44.22
N GLN A 199 -15.55 52.67 43.67
CA GLN A 199 -15.01 51.90 42.53
C GLN A 199 -14.46 50.55 43.02
N LEU A 200 -14.80 49.46 42.32
CA LEU A 200 -14.28 48.14 42.62
C LEU A 200 -12.91 47.95 41.97
N GLU A 201 -11.94 47.47 42.74
CA GLU A 201 -10.63 47.03 42.25
C GLU A 201 -10.63 45.49 42.22
N ILE A 202 -10.58 44.91 41.02
CA ILE A 202 -10.61 43.46 40.78
C ILE A 202 -9.26 43.01 40.23
N THR A 203 -8.56 42.17 40.98
CA THR A 203 -7.25 41.61 40.59
C THR A 203 -7.29 40.08 40.58
N ASP A 204 -6.58 39.47 39.62
CA ASP A 204 -6.29 38.04 39.64
C ASP A 204 -5.21 37.74 40.70
N SER A 205 -5.41 36.69 41.49
CA SER A 205 -4.58 36.41 42.68
C SER A 205 -3.13 36.02 42.35
N ASP A 206 -2.83 35.70 41.09
CA ASP A 206 -1.56 35.09 40.64
C ASP A 206 -0.81 35.95 39.60
N GLY A 207 -1.30 37.16 39.28
CA GLY A 207 -0.65 38.09 38.34
C GLY A 207 -0.55 37.59 36.89
N SER A 208 -1.34 36.58 36.51
CA SER A 208 -1.18 35.83 35.26
C SER A 208 -1.40 36.68 34.00
N MET A 209 -2.33 37.63 34.06
CA MET A 209 -2.74 38.46 32.91
C MET A 209 -1.74 39.54 32.51
N ALA A 210 -0.94 40.07 33.45
CA ALA A 210 0.10 41.05 33.12
C ALA A 210 1.18 40.41 32.23
N LYS A 211 1.67 39.24 32.65
CA LYS A 211 2.63 38.43 31.88
C LYS A 211 2.03 37.93 30.55
N ALA A 212 0.73 37.63 30.51
CA ALA A 212 0.05 37.23 29.27
C ALA A 212 -0.07 38.39 28.26
N ASN A 213 -0.36 39.61 28.73
CA ASN A 213 -0.43 40.80 27.87
C ASN A 213 0.95 41.22 27.34
N GLU A 214 1.99 41.19 28.18
CA GLU A 214 3.38 41.44 27.75
C GLU A 214 3.85 40.40 26.73
N ALA A 215 3.59 39.11 26.97
CA ALA A 215 3.90 38.04 26.03
C ALA A 215 3.11 38.17 24.70
N SER A 216 1.86 38.64 24.75
CA SER A 216 1.05 38.91 23.56
C SER A 216 1.60 40.07 22.73
N ALA A 217 2.03 41.17 23.38
CA ALA A 217 2.65 42.31 22.72
C ALA A 217 3.98 41.92 22.04
N ALA A 218 4.86 41.20 22.75
CA ALA A 218 6.12 40.71 22.19
C ALA A 218 5.89 39.73 21.02
N ALA A 219 4.86 38.89 21.09
CA ALA A 219 4.48 38.00 19.99
C ALA A 219 3.95 38.77 18.76
N GLN A 220 3.20 39.87 18.97
CA GLN A 220 2.74 40.74 17.88
C GLN A 220 3.90 41.49 17.21
N GLU A 221 4.87 42.02 17.96
CA GLU A 221 6.07 42.66 17.42
C GLU A 221 6.91 41.65 16.61
N THR A 222 7.13 40.46 17.16
CA THR A 222 7.81 39.34 16.48
C THR A 222 7.14 39.02 15.14
N LYS A 223 5.80 38.93 15.12
CA LYS A 223 5.01 38.68 13.92
C LYS A 223 5.14 39.79 12.87
N GLN A 224 5.14 41.06 13.28
CA GLN A 224 5.34 42.18 12.36
C GLN A 224 6.73 42.17 11.72
N LYS A 225 7.78 41.87 12.49
CA LYS A 225 9.16 41.70 11.98
C LYS A 225 9.24 40.57 10.95
N LEU A 226 8.66 39.40 11.26
CA LEU A 226 8.60 38.27 10.33
C LEU A 226 7.83 38.60 9.04
N GLN A 227 6.70 39.32 9.14
CA GLN A 227 5.96 39.78 7.97
C GLN A 227 6.79 40.73 7.09
N GLY A 228 7.60 41.61 7.70
CA GLY A 228 8.56 42.45 6.98
C GLY A 228 9.61 41.63 6.22
N ILE A 229 10.26 40.68 6.89
CA ILE A 229 11.28 39.78 6.30
C ILE A 229 10.67 38.96 5.14
N MET A 230 9.47 38.39 5.32
CA MET A 230 8.76 37.66 4.27
C MET A 230 8.41 38.55 3.06
N SER A 231 8.11 39.84 3.28
CA SER A 231 7.82 40.77 2.17
C SER A 231 9.05 41.09 1.32
N LEU A 232 10.23 41.23 1.92
CA LEU A 232 11.51 41.41 1.20
C LEU A 232 11.95 40.15 0.43
N ARG A 233 11.48 38.99 0.90
CA ARG A 233 11.74 37.67 0.32
C ARG A 233 10.68 37.22 -0.70
N TYR A 234 9.60 37.97 -0.87
CA TYR A 234 8.57 37.65 -1.86
C TYR A 234 8.83 38.38 -3.18
N ASP A 235 9.04 37.61 -4.24
CA ASP A 235 9.09 38.08 -5.62
C ASP A 235 7.68 38.03 -6.23
N MET A 236 7.17 39.22 -6.56
CA MET A 236 5.83 39.43 -7.12
C MET A 236 5.69 38.97 -8.58
N GLU A 237 6.75 39.06 -9.38
CA GLU A 237 6.72 38.72 -10.80
C GLU A 237 6.65 37.20 -10.99
N ASN A 238 7.53 36.47 -10.30
CA ASN A 238 7.57 35.01 -10.34
C ASN A 238 6.60 34.32 -9.36
N LYS A 239 5.88 35.11 -8.53
CA LYS A 239 5.01 34.62 -7.44
C LYS A 239 5.75 33.61 -6.55
N LEU A 240 6.98 33.99 -6.19
CA LEU A 240 7.99 33.17 -5.55
C LEU A 240 8.26 33.67 -4.14
N LEU A 241 8.05 32.81 -3.14
CA LEU A 241 8.46 33.08 -1.77
C LEU A 241 9.82 32.43 -1.50
N ARG A 242 10.83 33.27 -1.25
CA ARG A 242 12.24 32.87 -1.03
C ARG A 242 12.52 32.60 0.44
N LEU A 243 12.25 31.38 0.88
CA LEU A 243 12.56 30.90 2.23
C LEU A 243 13.86 30.09 2.24
N ASP A 244 14.79 30.38 1.33
CA ASP A 244 16.12 29.80 1.25
C ASP A 244 17.10 30.45 2.24
N ALA A 245 18.07 29.65 2.71
CA ALA A 245 19.17 30.05 3.58
C ALA A 245 18.73 30.96 4.74
N LEU A 246 17.65 30.62 5.45
CA LEU A 246 17.06 31.47 6.49
C LEU A 246 18.07 31.77 7.62
N ASN A 247 19.03 30.87 7.85
CA ASN A 247 20.13 31.02 8.80
C ASN A 247 21.15 32.12 8.43
N GLN A 248 21.11 32.65 7.20
CA GLN A 248 21.94 33.76 6.73
C GLN A 248 21.17 35.11 6.72
N ASP A 249 19.88 35.11 7.06
CA ASP A 249 19.07 36.34 7.08
C ASP A 249 19.42 37.21 8.29
N GLU A 250 19.94 38.41 8.07
CA GLU A 250 20.32 39.33 9.14
C GLU A 250 19.17 39.64 10.11
N GLY A 251 17.92 39.71 9.61
CA GLY A 251 16.74 39.92 10.43
C GLY A 251 16.42 38.74 11.34
N LEU A 252 16.48 37.51 10.81
CA LEU A 252 16.26 36.29 11.61
C LEU A 252 17.41 35.98 12.58
N ILE A 253 18.65 36.33 12.21
CA ILE A 253 19.83 36.24 13.08
C ILE A 253 19.66 37.18 14.29
N GLN A 254 19.28 38.44 14.07
CA GLN A 254 19.01 39.40 15.15
C GLN A 254 17.87 38.96 16.09
N MET A 255 16.95 38.11 15.62
CA MET A 255 15.85 37.57 16.41
C MET A 255 16.20 36.27 17.18
N GLY A 256 17.38 35.67 16.99
CA GLY A 256 17.80 34.45 17.69
C GLY A 256 16.92 33.21 17.43
N MET A 257 16.13 33.21 16.36
CA MET A 257 15.08 32.21 16.12
C MET A 257 15.58 30.91 15.44
N LEU A 258 16.86 30.84 15.05
CA LEU A 258 17.41 29.73 14.24
C LEU A 258 18.54 28.94 14.92
N GLU A 259 18.84 29.24 16.19
CA GLU A 259 19.87 28.54 16.98
C GLU A 259 19.57 27.05 17.29
N SER A 260 18.36 26.54 16.99
CA SER A 260 17.99 25.13 17.24
C SER A 260 16.88 24.66 16.31
N LYS A 261 16.89 23.37 15.92
CA LYS A 261 15.88 22.76 15.03
C LYS A 261 14.44 23.01 15.47
N ASP A 262 14.12 22.84 16.76
CA ASP A 262 12.77 23.09 17.30
C ASP A 262 12.29 24.55 17.14
N ARG A 263 13.22 25.52 17.13
CA ARG A 263 12.90 26.92 16.90
C ARG A 263 12.72 27.22 15.41
N ALA A 264 13.53 26.60 14.55
CA ALA A 264 13.34 26.65 13.09
C ALA A 264 12.00 26.04 12.65
N GLU A 265 11.60 24.89 13.19
CA GLU A 265 10.28 24.31 12.93
C GLU A 265 9.18 25.30 13.37
N LYS A 266 9.23 25.82 14.61
CA LYS A 266 8.26 26.82 15.09
C LYS A 266 8.22 28.08 14.22
N LEU A 267 9.37 28.55 13.74
CA LEU A 267 9.47 29.69 12.83
C LEU A 267 8.68 29.43 11.53
N PHE A 268 8.88 28.28 10.90
CA PHE A 268 8.10 27.88 9.72
C PHE A 268 6.60 27.86 10.00
N LYS A 269 6.17 27.32 11.15
CA LYS A 269 4.75 27.32 11.57
C LYS A 269 4.18 28.74 11.73
N VAL A 270 4.96 29.66 12.29
CA VAL A 270 4.55 31.08 12.39
C VAL A 270 4.47 31.74 11.01
N MET A 271 5.45 31.51 10.13
CA MET A 271 5.42 32.03 8.74
C MET A 271 4.20 31.51 7.97
N MET A 272 3.90 30.22 8.05
CA MET A 272 2.73 29.62 7.41
C MET A 272 1.40 30.19 7.95
N ARG A 273 1.33 30.44 9.27
CA ARG A 273 0.18 31.12 9.88
C ARG A 273 0.02 32.57 9.43
N ILE A 274 1.12 33.31 9.22
CA ILE A 274 1.08 34.65 8.61
C ILE A 274 0.51 34.56 7.19
N CYS A 275 0.93 33.58 6.39
CA CYS A 275 0.36 33.33 5.07
C CYS A 275 -1.15 33.00 5.10
N ASP A 276 -1.63 32.20 6.07
CA ASP A 276 -3.06 31.92 6.24
C ASP A 276 -3.89 33.17 6.56
N GLU A 277 -3.34 34.10 7.35
CA GLU A 277 -4.00 35.37 7.69
C GLU A 277 -4.03 36.36 6.53
N LEU A 278 -2.95 36.43 5.75
CA LEU A 278 -2.85 37.26 4.54
C LEU A 278 -3.75 36.74 3.41
N PHE A 279 -3.74 35.42 3.18
CA PHE A 279 -4.41 34.78 2.05
C PHE A 279 -5.60 33.92 2.52
N LYS A 280 -6.66 34.61 2.95
CA LYS A 280 -7.85 34.00 3.58
C LYS A 280 -8.64 33.02 2.72
N THR A 281 -8.45 33.01 1.40
CA THR A 281 -9.14 32.09 0.47
C THR A 281 -8.14 31.20 -0.27
N PRO A 282 -8.51 29.96 -0.62
CA PRO A 282 -7.64 29.08 -1.42
C PRO A 282 -7.24 29.71 -2.76
N GLN A 283 -8.16 30.45 -3.39
CA GLN A 283 -7.87 31.14 -4.65
C GLN A 283 -6.83 32.26 -4.45
N ALA A 284 -6.93 33.07 -3.40
CA ALA A 284 -5.92 34.10 -3.10
C ALA A 284 -4.53 33.50 -2.85
N LYS A 285 -4.45 32.31 -2.23
CA LYS A 285 -3.18 31.58 -2.06
C LYS A 285 -2.57 31.14 -3.38
N ILE A 286 -3.38 30.56 -4.27
CA ILE A 286 -2.96 30.15 -5.63
C ILE A 286 -2.51 31.38 -6.42
N ASP A 287 -3.28 32.47 -6.38
CA ASP A 287 -2.99 33.69 -7.13
C ASP A 287 -1.79 34.46 -6.57
N ALA A 288 -1.43 34.26 -5.30
CA ALA A 288 -0.26 34.88 -4.68
C ALA A 288 1.01 34.03 -4.80
N ILE A 289 0.95 32.70 -4.58
CA ILE A 289 2.15 31.87 -4.51
C ILE A 289 2.06 30.66 -5.43
N HIS A 290 2.87 30.67 -6.49
CA HIS A 290 3.09 29.53 -7.37
C HIS A 290 4.35 28.74 -7.00
N SER A 291 5.35 29.42 -6.43
CA SER A 291 6.70 28.91 -6.25
C SER A 291 7.20 29.17 -4.83
N ILE A 292 7.89 28.20 -4.22
CA ILE A 292 8.58 28.37 -2.93
C ILE A 292 9.98 27.78 -3.06
N SER A 293 11.01 28.49 -2.59
CA SER A 293 12.31 27.89 -2.31
C SER A 293 12.50 27.71 -0.81
N LEU A 294 12.99 26.54 -0.43
CA LEU A 294 13.41 26.10 0.89
C LEU A 294 14.88 25.64 0.87
N ALA A 295 15.67 26.12 -0.11
CA ALA A 295 17.04 25.67 -0.30
C ALA A 295 17.96 26.02 0.89
N ASN A 296 19.00 25.21 1.10
CA ASN A 296 20.08 25.47 2.06
C ASN A 296 19.62 25.68 3.52
N ASN A 297 18.55 25.02 3.96
CA ASN A 297 17.99 25.15 5.31
C ASN A 297 18.35 23.98 6.26
N ASN A 298 19.24 23.06 5.86
CA ASN A 298 19.61 21.86 6.61
C ASN A 298 18.41 20.93 6.95
N ILE A 299 17.39 20.90 6.07
CA ILE A 299 16.21 20.04 6.23
C ILE A 299 16.61 18.58 5.96
N ASP A 300 16.46 17.69 6.94
CA ASP A 300 16.66 16.24 6.80
C ASP A 300 15.36 15.50 6.42
N THR A 301 14.22 15.97 6.93
CA THR A 301 12.89 15.50 6.53
C THR A 301 11.91 16.67 6.38
N VAL A 302 10.97 16.52 5.43
CA VAL A 302 9.90 17.50 5.21
C VAL A 302 8.91 17.58 6.37
N ALA A 303 9.02 16.73 7.40
CA ALA A 303 8.29 16.90 8.65
C ALA A 303 8.59 18.26 9.31
N GLN A 304 9.83 18.77 9.19
CA GLN A 304 10.23 20.09 9.72
C GLN A 304 9.47 21.27 9.07
N VAL A 305 8.97 21.06 7.85
CA VAL A 305 8.28 22.06 7.02
C VAL A 305 6.90 21.58 6.58
N GLU A 306 6.31 20.60 7.30
CA GLU A 306 5.13 19.86 6.80
C GLU A 306 3.94 20.79 6.52
N GLU A 307 3.74 21.79 7.38
CA GLU A 307 2.64 22.76 7.31
C GLU A 307 2.65 23.59 6.01
N MET A 308 3.80 23.75 5.35
CA MET A 308 3.86 24.44 4.04
C MET A 308 2.93 23.79 3.02
N ALA A 309 2.85 22.45 3.01
CA ALA A 309 1.99 21.70 2.10
C ALA A 309 0.50 21.69 2.52
N ASP A 310 0.18 22.10 3.74
CA ASP A 310 -1.19 22.33 4.21
C ASP A 310 -1.64 23.77 3.94
N THR A 311 -0.74 24.74 4.07
CA THR A 311 -0.97 26.15 3.72
C THR A 311 -1.05 26.33 2.20
N PHE A 312 -0.18 25.69 1.41
CA PHE A 312 -0.10 25.79 -0.05
C PHE A 312 -0.25 24.41 -0.75
N PRO A 313 -1.43 23.75 -0.64
CA PRO A 313 -1.64 22.40 -1.19
C PRO A 313 -1.57 22.33 -2.73
N ASP A 314 -1.71 23.48 -3.38
CA ASP A 314 -1.78 23.67 -4.83
C ASP A 314 -0.49 24.26 -5.44
N LEU A 315 0.61 24.30 -4.67
CA LEU A 315 1.92 24.77 -5.10
C LEU A 315 2.39 24.06 -6.39
N LYS A 316 3.04 24.81 -7.29
CA LYS A 316 3.54 24.31 -8.58
C LYS A 316 5.03 24.05 -8.59
N ASN A 317 5.83 24.97 -8.04
CA ASN A 317 7.28 24.88 -8.07
C ASN A 317 7.82 24.82 -6.64
N LEU A 318 8.67 23.83 -6.36
CA LEU A 318 9.32 23.70 -5.07
C LEU A 318 10.82 23.46 -5.27
N ASP A 319 11.62 24.22 -4.53
CA ASP A 319 13.06 24.02 -4.45
C ASP A 319 13.47 23.61 -3.03
N LEU A 320 14.08 22.43 -2.93
CA LEU A 320 14.64 21.84 -1.72
C LEU A 320 16.16 21.63 -1.84
N SER A 321 16.83 22.30 -2.78
CA SER A 321 18.27 22.09 -3.04
C SER A 321 19.16 22.41 -1.82
N GLY A 322 20.33 21.78 -1.74
CA GLY A 322 21.30 22.00 -0.64
C GLY A 322 20.79 21.63 0.76
N ASN A 323 19.83 20.72 0.86
CA ASN A 323 19.32 20.17 2.12
C ASN A 323 19.92 18.76 2.39
N GLN A 324 19.51 18.11 3.48
CA GLN A 324 20.07 16.85 3.97
C GLN A 324 19.11 15.66 3.82
N ILE A 325 18.24 15.69 2.81
CA ILE A 325 17.29 14.61 2.54
C ILE A 325 18.04 13.45 1.90
N ASP A 326 18.23 12.36 2.64
CA ASP A 326 19.04 11.19 2.28
C ASP A 326 18.27 10.12 1.50
N ASN A 327 16.94 10.08 1.65
CA ASN A 327 16.11 9.07 1.04
C ASN A 327 14.66 9.55 0.81
N ILE A 328 13.90 8.77 0.03
CA ILE A 328 12.50 9.05 -0.33
C ILE A 328 11.55 9.09 0.88
N ALA A 329 11.88 8.41 1.99
CA ALA A 329 11.08 8.46 3.22
C ALA A 329 11.19 9.82 3.91
N GLY A 330 12.27 10.57 3.70
CA GLY A 330 12.40 11.97 4.11
C GLY A 330 11.29 12.88 3.54
N LEU A 331 10.73 12.52 2.37
CA LEU A 331 9.60 13.21 1.70
C LEU A 331 8.23 12.59 2.03
N SER A 332 8.16 11.50 2.81
CA SER A 332 6.96 10.65 2.96
C SER A 332 5.71 11.37 3.49
N ARG A 333 5.86 12.42 4.32
CA ARG A 333 4.75 13.24 4.83
C ARG A 333 3.97 13.96 3.73
N TRP A 334 4.61 14.21 2.59
CA TRP A 334 3.97 14.83 1.43
C TRP A 334 3.46 13.83 0.39
N ARG A 335 3.59 12.51 0.62
CA ARG A 335 3.09 11.46 -0.30
C ARG A 335 1.62 11.63 -0.71
N SER A 336 0.78 12.24 0.14
CA SER A 336 -0.62 12.55 -0.16
C SER A 336 -0.91 14.03 -0.40
N LYS A 337 0.08 14.92 -0.30
CA LYS A 337 -0.06 16.39 -0.47
C LYS A 337 0.50 16.84 -1.84
N LEU A 338 0.57 18.15 -2.08
CA LEU A 338 1.22 18.81 -3.24
C LEU A 338 0.87 18.19 -4.62
N LYS A 339 -0.41 17.86 -4.85
CA LYS A 339 -0.85 17.12 -6.05
C LYS A 339 -0.86 17.95 -7.35
N LYS A 340 -0.52 19.24 -7.26
CA LYS A 340 -0.32 20.14 -8.40
C LYS A 340 1.15 20.54 -8.63
N LEU A 341 2.10 19.92 -7.92
CA LEU A 341 3.52 20.18 -8.11
C LEU A 341 3.94 19.75 -9.53
N GLU A 342 4.52 20.69 -10.26
CA GLU A 342 4.98 20.62 -11.66
C GLU A 342 6.53 20.60 -11.72
N THR A 343 7.21 21.33 -10.83
CA THR A 343 8.68 21.42 -10.76
C THR A 343 9.19 21.10 -9.35
N LEU A 344 10.22 20.25 -9.25
CA LEU A 344 10.92 19.94 -8.00
C LEU A 344 12.44 20.00 -8.18
N TYR A 345 13.13 20.75 -7.33
CA TYR A 345 14.60 20.71 -7.20
C TYR A 345 15.00 20.02 -5.90
N LEU A 346 15.87 19.03 -6.00
CA LEU A 346 16.50 18.28 -4.90
C LEU A 346 18.03 18.25 -5.05
N THR A 347 18.61 18.96 -6.01
CA THR A 347 20.06 19.04 -6.26
C THR A 347 20.85 19.33 -4.97
N GLY A 348 21.93 18.60 -4.73
CA GLY A 348 22.76 18.74 -3.53
C GLY A 348 22.21 18.08 -2.26
N ASN A 349 21.10 17.34 -2.34
CA ASN A 349 20.67 16.43 -1.27
C ASN A 349 21.31 15.04 -1.42
N PRO A 350 21.55 14.28 -0.33
CA PRO A 350 22.11 12.93 -0.38
C PRO A 350 21.17 11.84 -0.97
N ILE A 351 19.93 12.18 -1.35
CA ILE A 351 18.97 11.27 -1.99
C ILE A 351 19.45 10.78 -3.38
N PRO A 352 19.45 9.45 -3.65
CA PRO A 352 19.99 8.90 -4.90
C PRO A 352 19.00 9.04 -6.08
N ILE A 353 18.92 10.25 -6.63
CA ILE A 353 18.03 10.61 -7.77
C ILE A 353 18.42 9.85 -9.06
N ALA A 354 19.65 9.34 -9.14
CA ALA A 354 20.09 8.47 -10.24
C ALA A 354 19.42 7.09 -10.27
N ASP A 355 18.81 6.60 -9.17
CA ASP A 355 18.06 5.34 -9.17
C ASP A 355 16.66 5.56 -9.80
N PRO A 356 16.32 4.89 -10.93
CA PRO A 356 15.00 4.99 -11.53
C PRO A 356 13.85 4.69 -10.56
N LYS A 357 14.05 3.84 -9.55
CA LYS A 357 13.02 3.52 -8.54
C LYS A 357 12.67 4.75 -7.69
N VAL A 358 13.65 5.54 -7.29
CA VAL A 358 13.45 6.77 -6.52
C VAL A 358 12.68 7.79 -7.36
N VAL A 359 13.03 7.96 -8.63
CA VAL A 359 12.30 8.85 -9.55
C VAL A 359 10.85 8.38 -9.77
N LEU A 360 10.62 7.07 -9.89
CA LEU A 360 9.26 6.51 -9.99
C LEU A 360 8.44 6.69 -8.72
N GLU A 361 9.05 6.62 -7.53
CA GLU A 361 8.36 6.96 -6.27
C GLU A 361 8.06 8.46 -6.15
N LEU A 362 8.97 9.35 -6.59
CA LEU A 362 8.71 10.79 -6.67
C LEU A 362 7.51 11.09 -7.59
N ILE A 363 7.43 10.44 -8.76
CA ILE A 363 6.27 10.54 -9.67
C ILE A 363 4.98 10.01 -9.02
N HIS A 364 5.06 8.98 -8.18
CA HIS A 364 3.91 8.48 -7.41
C HIS A 364 3.47 9.47 -6.30
N PHE A 365 4.43 10.16 -5.67
CA PHE A 365 4.15 11.18 -4.65
C PHE A 365 3.57 12.44 -5.29
N PHE A 366 4.08 12.86 -6.45
CA PHE A 366 3.72 14.10 -7.15
C PHE A 366 3.26 13.79 -8.59
N PRO A 367 1.98 13.40 -8.82
CA PRO A 367 1.52 12.89 -10.12
C PRO A 367 1.50 13.88 -11.29
N LYS A 368 1.83 15.15 -11.05
CA LYS A 368 1.94 16.21 -12.05
C LYS A 368 3.37 16.69 -12.30
N LEU A 369 4.36 16.06 -11.66
CA LEU A 369 5.76 16.43 -11.78
C LEU A 369 6.24 16.27 -13.22
N GLN A 370 6.69 17.38 -13.81
CA GLN A 370 7.17 17.49 -15.18
C GLN A 370 8.66 17.81 -15.24
N VAL A 371 9.21 18.48 -14.22
CA VAL A 371 10.61 18.87 -14.15
C VAL A 371 11.21 18.45 -12.81
N LEU A 372 12.31 17.69 -12.86
CA LEU A 372 13.07 17.25 -11.68
C LEU A 372 14.54 17.66 -11.87
N ASN A 373 15.06 18.51 -10.98
CA ASN A 373 16.42 19.07 -11.07
C ASN A 373 16.75 19.78 -12.41
N GLY A 374 15.73 20.26 -13.14
CA GLY A 374 15.87 20.83 -14.48
C GLY A 374 15.74 19.82 -15.63
N GLU A 375 15.75 18.50 -15.36
CA GLU A 375 15.44 17.48 -16.36
C GLU A 375 13.94 17.34 -16.58
N GLN A 376 13.52 17.16 -17.83
CA GLN A 376 12.11 17.03 -18.20
C GLN A 376 11.65 15.57 -18.19
N LEU A 377 10.67 15.26 -17.35
CA LEU A 377 10.04 13.94 -17.22
C LEU A 377 8.97 13.74 -18.30
N THR A 378 9.39 13.62 -19.56
CA THR A 378 8.49 13.30 -20.68
C THR A 378 7.80 11.94 -20.49
N PRO A 379 6.63 11.68 -21.10
CA PRO A 379 5.96 10.37 -21.02
C PRO A 379 6.85 9.21 -21.48
N GLU A 380 7.71 9.46 -22.47
CA GLU A 380 8.72 8.54 -23.00
C GLU A 380 9.79 8.25 -21.94
N ARG A 381 10.37 9.30 -21.33
CA ARG A 381 11.35 9.14 -20.23
C ARG A 381 10.76 8.39 -19.03
N ILE A 382 9.49 8.64 -18.70
CA ILE A 382 8.79 7.90 -17.64
C ILE A 382 8.59 6.41 -18.04
N ALA A 383 8.40 6.10 -19.33
CA ALA A 383 8.33 4.72 -19.81
C ALA A 383 9.70 4.02 -19.75
N GLU A 384 10.79 4.71 -20.13
CA GLU A 384 12.17 4.23 -19.96
C GLU A 384 12.49 3.93 -18.50
N LEU A 385 12.22 4.87 -17.58
CA LEU A 385 12.44 4.69 -16.14
C LEU A 385 11.64 3.48 -15.61
N LYS A 386 10.39 3.30 -16.06
CA LYS A 386 9.57 2.11 -15.75
C LYS A 386 10.13 0.82 -16.33
N ALA A 387 10.83 0.86 -17.46
CA ALA A 387 11.48 -0.31 -18.04
C ALA A 387 12.78 -0.64 -17.27
N ALA A 388 13.63 0.35 -17.02
CA ALA A 388 14.87 0.23 -16.26
C ALA A 388 14.65 -0.17 -14.79
N GLY A 389 13.55 0.30 -14.18
CA GLY A 389 13.15 -0.05 -12.82
C GLY A 389 12.55 -1.46 -12.67
N ARG A 390 12.27 -2.19 -13.76
CA ARG A 390 11.86 -3.60 -13.67
C ARG A 390 13.03 -4.45 -13.18
N PRO A 391 12.78 -5.49 -12.36
CA PRO A 391 13.80 -6.49 -12.10
C PRO A 391 14.25 -7.10 -13.43
N LYS A 392 15.56 -7.13 -13.68
CA LYS A 392 16.11 -7.90 -14.80
C LYS A 392 15.68 -9.37 -14.61
N PRO A 393 15.17 -10.05 -15.65
CA PRO A 393 14.86 -11.47 -15.56
C PRO A 393 16.07 -12.25 -15.04
N ILE A 394 15.81 -13.23 -14.17
CA ILE A 394 16.87 -14.16 -13.72
C ILE A 394 17.29 -14.97 -14.95
N PRO A 395 18.60 -15.06 -15.28
CA PRO A 395 19.07 -15.85 -16.42
C PRO A 395 18.57 -17.29 -16.37
N GLN A 396 17.90 -17.72 -17.44
CA GLN A 396 17.37 -19.08 -17.55
C GLN A 396 18.45 -20.01 -18.09
N ARG A 397 19.05 -20.82 -17.21
CA ARG A 397 20.22 -21.68 -17.50
C ARG A 397 19.89 -22.98 -18.26
N GLY A 398 18.80 -23.02 -19.03
CA GLY A 398 18.30 -24.26 -19.64
C GLY A 398 17.73 -25.25 -18.61
N PRO A 399 17.37 -26.47 -19.06
CA PRO A 399 16.99 -27.58 -18.18
C PRO A 399 18.19 -28.19 -17.45
N ASP A 400 17.99 -28.64 -16.20
CA ASP A 400 19.01 -29.36 -15.40
C ASP A 400 18.60 -30.84 -15.21
N PHE A 401 18.92 -31.66 -16.21
CA PHE A 401 18.50 -33.07 -16.29
C PHE A 401 19.62 -34.05 -15.86
N ARG A 402 19.65 -34.40 -14.57
CA ARG A 402 20.72 -35.24 -13.97
C ARG A 402 20.30 -36.71 -13.86
N ASP A 403 20.36 -37.42 -14.98
CA ASP A 403 19.96 -38.83 -15.09
C ASP A 403 21.14 -39.72 -15.54
N ALA A 404 22.02 -40.06 -14.59
CA ALA A 404 23.25 -40.81 -14.87
C ALA A 404 23.03 -42.22 -15.47
N ASN A 405 21.83 -42.79 -15.30
CA ASN A 405 21.49 -44.16 -15.71
C ASN A 405 20.42 -44.22 -16.81
N GLY A 406 19.97 -43.08 -17.36
CA GLY A 406 18.92 -43.01 -18.37
C GLY A 406 17.52 -43.47 -17.89
N ILE A 407 17.30 -43.53 -16.58
CA ILE A 407 16.06 -44.04 -15.96
C ILE A 407 14.92 -43.02 -16.14
N GLY A 408 15.23 -41.73 -15.96
CA GLY A 408 14.29 -40.62 -16.11
C GLY A 408 13.94 -40.39 -17.57
N GLU A 409 14.91 -40.42 -18.48
CA GLU A 409 14.67 -40.31 -19.93
C GLU A 409 13.76 -41.45 -20.41
N ALA A 410 14.13 -42.70 -20.11
CA ALA A 410 13.35 -43.87 -20.51
C ALA A 410 11.92 -43.84 -19.93
N PHE A 411 11.78 -43.46 -18.65
CA PHE A 411 10.49 -43.26 -18.01
C PHE A 411 9.65 -42.21 -18.74
N LEU A 412 10.18 -41.00 -18.99
CA LEU A 412 9.40 -39.93 -19.61
C LEU A 412 8.94 -40.26 -21.04
N LEU A 413 9.80 -40.88 -21.84
CA LEU A 413 9.49 -41.30 -23.21
C LEU A 413 8.35 -42.31 -23.25
N GLU A 414 8.40 -43.35 -22.41
CA GLU A 414 7.31 -44.32 -22.32
C GLU A 414 6.06 -43.73 -21.63
N PHE A 415 6.25 -42.85 -20.65
CA PHE A 415 5.16 -42.29 -19.86
C PHE A 415 4.21 -41.46 -20.72
N PHE A 416 4.70 -40.47 -21.47
CA PHE A 416 3.82 -39.61 -22.26
C PHE A 416 3.17 -40.37 -23.43
N LEU A 417 3.92 -41.23 -24.12
CA LEU A 417 3.38 -42.10 -25.15
C LEU A 417 2.27 -43.02 -24.60
N GLY A 418 2.53 -43.68 -23.48
CA GLY A 418 1.56 -44.54 -22.79
C GLY A 418 0.35 -43.77 -22.26
N PHE A 419 0.55 -42.54 -21.77
CA PHE A 419 -0.54 -41.72 -21.22
C PHE A 419 -1.54 -41.27 -22.29
N ASP A 420 -1.11 -41.18 -23.55
CA ASP A 420 -1.95 -40.85 -24.70
C ASP A 420 -2.56 -42.09 -25.38
N THR A 421 -1.85 -43.22 -25.38
CA THR A 421 -2.26 -44.45 -26.08
C THR A 421 -2.97 -45.48 -25.19
N ASP A 422 -2.36 -45.88 -24.07
CA ASP A 422 -2.92 -46.84 -23.10
C ASP A 422 -2.51 -46.52 -21.65
N ARG A 423 -3.37 -45.71 -21.01
CA ARG A 423 -3.29 -45.37 -19.59
C ARG A 423 -3.36 -46.57 -18.66
N THR A 424 -3.97 -47.69 -19.07
CA THR A 424 -4.13 -48.88 -18.22
C THR A 424 -2.84 -49.68 -18.14
N ALA A 425 -2.17 -49.91 -19.27
CA ALA A 425 -0.85 -50.52 -19.31
C ALA A 425 0.17 -49.69 -18.51
N LEU A 426 0.14 -48.36 -18.66
CA LEU A 426 1.03 -47.44 -17.94
C LEU A 426 0.85 -47.52 -16.41
N LEU A 427 -0.40 -47.55 -15.94
CA LEU A 427 -0.72 -47.70 -14.51
C LEU A 427 -0.31 -49.08 -13.98
N ALA A 428 -0.54 -50.15 -14.74
CA ALA A 428 -0.14 -51.50 -14.35
C ALA A 428 1.39 -51.67 -14.26
N LYS A 429 2.16 -50.91 -15.06
CA LYS A 429 3.62 -50.95 -15.05
C LYS A 429 4.25 -50.10 -13.95
N TYR A 430 3.74 -48.89 -13.70
CA TYR A 430 4.45 -47.88 -12.89
C TYR A 430 3.83 -47.53 -11.54
N TYR A 431 2.58 -47.91 -11.27
CA TYR A 431 1.84 -47.49 -10.07
C TYR A 431 1.46 -48.69 -9.20
N ASP A 432 1.51 -48.52 -7.89
CA ASP A 432 1.10 -49.52 -6.91
C ASP A 432 -0.01 -48.99 -5.99
N ASP A 433 -0.33 -49.76 -4.94
CA ASP A 433 -1.42 -49.41 -4.02
C ASP A 433 -1.04 -48.29 -3.03
N ASN A 434 0.24 -47.90 -2.98
CA ASN A 434 0.78 -46.80 -2.18
C ASN A 434 1.08 -45.53 -3.00
N SER A 435 1.13 -45.63 -4.34
CA SER A 435 1.30 -44.49 -5.25
C SER A 435 0.24 -43.41 -5.00
N GLN A 436 0.66 -42.15 -4.99
CA GLN A 436 -0.22 -41.00 -4.79
C GLN A 436 -0.32 -40.15 -6.06
N PHE A 437 -1.54 -39.69 -6.38
CA PHE A 437 -1.83 -38.79 -7.49
C PHE A 437 -2.61 -37.58 -7.00
N SER A 438 -2.27 -36.40 -7.51
CA SER A 438 -3.17 -35.25 -7.41
C SER A 438 -3.10 -34.35 -8.64
N LEU A 439 -4.25 -33.81 -9.03
CA LEU A 439 -4.39 -32.87 -10.15
C LEU A 439 -4.73 -31.48 -9.60
N ALA A 440 -4.12 -30.42 -10.12
CA ALA A 440 -4.44 -29.04 -9.74
C ALA A 440 -4.66 -28.16 -10.98
N VAL A 441 -5.72 -27.35 -10.97
CA VAL A 441 -6.01 -26.38 -12.03
C VAL A 441 -5.73 -24.97 -11.55
N ASP A 442 -4.96 -24.22 -12.35
CA ASP A 442 -4.86 -22.75 -12.24
C ASP A 442 -5.70 -22.07 -13.32
N THR A 443 -6.81 -21.46 -12.87
CA THR A 443 -7.73 -20.68 -13.70
C THR A 443 -7.37 -19.19 -13.80
N ARG A 444 -6.25 -18.76 -13.17
CA ARG A 444 -5.77 -17.38 -13.12
C ARG A 444 -4.37 -17.18 -13.69
N ALA A 445 -3.79 -18.20 -14.32
CA ALA A 445 -2.52 -18.09 -15.02
C ALA A 445 -2.57 -16.91 -16.01
N ILE A 446 -1.52 -16.08 -15.99
CA ILE A 446 -1.31 -15.02 -16.99
C ILE A 446 -1.32 -15.68 -18.36
N ARG A 447 -1.96 -15.04 -19.35
CA ARG A 447 -2.10 -15.58 -20.70
C ARG A 447 -1.84 -14.49 -21.73
N ASP A 448 -1.14 -14.83 -22.80
CA ASP A 448 -1.06 -14.00 -24.01
C ASP A 448 -2.46 -13.82 -24.60
N GLU A 449 -2.95 -12.58 -24.69
CA GLU A 449 -4.30 -12.26 -25.16
C GLU A 449 -4.53 -12.66 -26.63
N SER A 450 -3.47 -12.75 -27.44
CA SER A 450 -3.53 -13.11 -28.87
C SER A 450 -3.91 -14.57 -29.13
N GLN A 451 -3.75 -15.45 -28.14
CA GLN A 451 -3.99 -16.89 -28.30
C GLN A 451 -5.49 -17.24 -28.47
N PRO A 452 -5.84 -18.45 -28.96
CA PRO A 452 -7.23 -18.94 -29.00
C PRO A 452 -7.82 -19.17 -27.61
N GLN A 453 -9.10 -18.84 -27.41
CA GLN A 453 -9.78 -18.96 -26.10
C GLN A 453 -9.58 -20.36 -25.47
N PRO A 454 -9.21 -20.45 -24.18
CA PRO A 454 -8.86 -21.72 -23.57
C PRO A 454 -10.06 -22.67 -23.49
N MET A 455 -9.80 -23.97 -23.56
CA MET A 455 -10.82 -25.00 -23.42
C MET A 455 -11.47 -24.96 -22.01
N PRO A 456 -12.76 -25.30 -21.88
CA PRO A 456 -13.45 -25.30 -20.58
C PRO A 456 -12.76 -26.19 -19.55
N TRP A 457 -12.80 -25.80 -18.28
CA TRP A 457 -12.15 -26.58 -17.20
C TRP A 457 -13.01 -27.70 -16.62
N SER A 458 -14.26 -27.88 -17.08
CA SER A 458 -15.27 -28.76 -16.48
C SER A 458 -14.82 -30.21 -16.25
N SER A 459 -14.01 -30.77 -17.14
CA SER A 459 -13.47 -32.14 -17.04
C SER A 459 -12.44 -32.32 -15.93
N TYR A 460 -11.74 -31.25 -15.54
CA TYR A 460 -10.64 -31.29 -14.56
C TYR A 460 -11.04 -30.67 -13.21
N ILE A 461 -11.85 -29.61 -13.25
CA ILE A 461 -12.05 -28.71 -12.11
C ILE A 461 -12.67 -29.41 -10.89
N LYS A 462 -13.51 -30.42 -11.14
CA LYS A 462 -14.13 -31.25 -10.10
C LYS A 462 -13.12 -32.07 -9.31
N GLN A 463 -11.98 -32.42 -9.89
CA GLN A 463 -10.91 -33.20 -9.26
C GLN A 463 -9.69 -32.33 -8.88
N SER A 464 -9.77 -31.02 -9.08
CA SER A 464 -8.69 -30.08 -8.75
C SER A 464 -8.40 -30.07 -7.24
N ARG A 465 -7.12 -30.12 -6.87
CA ARG A 465 -6.58 -30.02 -5.50
C ARG A 465 -5.74 -28.74 -5.34
N ASN A 466 -6.28 -27.61 -5.78
CA ASN A 466 -5.62 -26.32 -5.62
C ASN A 466 -5.83 -25.81 -4.18
N LEU A 467 -4.81 -25.94 -3.32
CA LEU A 467 -4.90 -25.61 -1.88
C LEU A 467 -5.09 -24.10 -1.60
N MET A 468 -4.82 -23.22 -2.57
CA MET A 468 -5.11 -21.78 -2.49
C MET A 468 -6.60 -21.46 -2.74
N LYS A 469 -7.42 -22.48 -3.02
CA LYS A 469 -8.81 -22.36 -3.48
C LYS A 469 -9.75 -23.23 -2.65
N ILE A 470 -9.35 -24.48 -2.47
CA ILE A 470 -9.98 -25.42 -1.55
C ILE A 470 -9.39 -25.17 -0.19
N THR A 471 -10.21 -24.70 0.75
CA THR A 471 -9.76 -24.32 2.10
C THR A 471 -10.04 -25.42 3.12
N THR A 472 -11.07 -26.24 2.89
CA THR A 472 -11.51 -27.26 3.84
C THR A 472 -10.54 -28.47 3.91
N PRO A 473 -10.12 -28.93 5.11
CA PRO A 473 -9.25 -30.10 5.24
C PRO A 473 -9.84 -31.38 4.62
N ALA A 474 -11.16 -31.58 4.73
CA ALA A 474 -11.84 -32.74 4.19
C ALA A 474 -11.75 -32.83 2.65
N ALA A 475 -12.04 -31.73 1.93
CA ALA A 475 -11.90 -31.72 0.47
C ALA A 475 -10.43 -31.82 0.03
N ARG A 476 -9.50 -31.20 0.77
CA ARG A 476 -8.05 -31.31 0.51
C ARG A 476 -7.52 -32.75 0.64
N ALA A 477 -8.09 -33.53 1.56
CA ALA A 477 -7.79 -34.96 1.72
C ALA A 477 -8.47 -35.79 0.62
N ALA A 478 -9.76 -35.59 0.37
CA ALA A 478 -10.53 -36.34 -0.62
C ALA A 478 -10.04 -36.18 -2.08
N ARG A 479 -9.32 -35.08 -2.39
CA ARG A 479 -8.71 -34.84 -3.71
C ARG A 479 -7.26 -35.35 -3.83
N LEU A 480 -6.69 -35.95 -2.78
CA LEU A 480 -5.44 -36.72 -2.87
C LEU A 480 -5.81 -38.18 -3.12
N ILE A 481 -5.56 -38.65 -4.34
CA ILE A 481 -5.91 -40.02 -4.74
C ILE A 481 -4.73 -40.92 -4.40
N THR A 482 -4.99 -42.05 -3.73
CA THR A 482 -3.95 -43.04 -3.37
C THR A 482 -4.37 -44.41 -3.89
N GLY A 483 -3.42 -45.13 -4.47
CA GLY A 483 -3.59 -46.49 -4.97
C GLY A 483 -4.05 -46.56 -6.42
N ARG A 484 -3.41 -47.48 -7.17
CA ARG A 484 -3.57 -47.71 -8.61
C ARG A 484 -5.02 -47.72 -9.12
N GLU A 485 -5.95 -48.39 -8.44
CA GLU A 485 -7.36 -48.47 -8.86
C GLU A 485 -8.08 -47.11 -8.79
N ALA A 486 -7.87 -46.34 -7.71
CA ALA A 486 -8.48 -45.02 -7.57
C ALA A 486 -7.89 -44.02 -8.59
N ILE A 487 -6.59 -44.15 -8.90
CA ILE A 487 -5.92 -43.37 -9.94
C ILE A 487 -6.47 -43.72 -11.33
N TRP A 488 -6.66 -45.01 -11.62
CA TRP A 488 -7.26 -45.50 -12.88
C TRP A 488 -8.66 -44.93 -13.12
N ASN A 489 -9.52 -44.98 -12.09
CA ASN A 489 -10.87 -44.40 -12.16
C ASN A 489 -10.84 -42.90 -12.51
N LEU A 490 -9.94 -42.12 -11.89
CA LEU A 490 -9.79 -40.70 -12.23
C LEU A 490 -9.25 -40.52 -13.65
N TRP A 491 -8.23 -41.28 -14.06
CA TRP A 491 -7.58 -41.16 -15.38
C TRP A 491 -8.52 -41.50 -16.56
N ASN A 492 -9.54 -42.34 -16.34
CA ASN A 492 -10.59 -42.62 -17.31
C ASN A 492 -11.58 -41.46 -17.51
N ASP A 493 -11.77 -40.62 -16.50
CA ASP A 493 -12.61 -39.42 -16.59
C ASP A 493 -11.90 -38.24 -17.29
N LEU A 494 -10.57 -38.24 -17.32
CA LEU A 494 -9.77 -37.20 -17.97
C LEU A 494 -9.90 -37.25 -19.51
N PRO A 495 -9.94 -36.09 -20.21
CA PRO A 495 -9.91 -36.03 -21.67
C PRO A 495 -8.77 -36.84 -22.30
N LYS A 496 -8.93 -37.20 -23.57
CA LYS A 496 -7.80 -37.74 -24.36
C LYS A 496 -6.80 -36.63 -24.61
N THR A 497 -5.52 -36.99 -24.61
CA THR A 497 -4.39 -36.07 -24.75
C THR A 497 -3.51 -36.51 -25.89
N GLN A 498 -2.76 -35.56 -26.46
CA GLN A 498 -1.68 -35.79 -27.39
C GLN A 498 -0.52 -34.86 -27.04
N HIS A 499 0.55 -35.45 -26.51
CA HIS A 499 1.80 -34.80 -26.17
C HIS A 499 2.70 -34.76 -27.41
N PRO A 500 3.45 -33.66 -27.64
CA PRO A 500 4.48 -33.63 -28.67
C PRO A 500 5.54 -34.71 -28.43
N ASP A 501 6.04 -35.34 -29.50
CA ASP A 501 7.17 -36.26 -29.41
C ASP A 501 8.43 -35.52 -28.92
N ILE A 502 8.91 -35.91 -27.74
CA ILE A 502 10.07 -35.34 -27.05
C ILE A 502 11.33 -35.43 -27.92
N LYS A 503 11.47 -36.49 -28.72
CA LYS A 503 12.63 -36.69 -29.60
C LYS A 503 12.55 -35.87 -30.88
N ALA A 504 11.35 -35.52 -31.33
CA ALA A 504 11.14 -34.68 -32.51
C ALA A 504 11.23 -33.18 -32.19
N ASP A 505 10.75 -32.75 -31.01
CA ASP A 505 10.74 -31.35 -30.62
C ASP A 505 10.83 -31.14 -29.10
N ILE A 506 12.06 -31.17 -28.59
CA ILE A 506 12.37 -30.92 -27.18
C ILE A 506 12.04 -29.47 -26.75
N SER A 507 11.94 -28.52 -27.68
CA SER A 507 11.66 -27.10 -27.36
C SER A 507 10.28 -26.87 -26.75
N LYS A 508 9.37 -27.84 -26.94
CA LYS A 508 8.03 -27.86 -26.32
C LYS A 508 8.03 -28.35 -24.87
N TYR A 509 9.21 -28.63 -24.30
CA TYR A 509 9.40 -29.09 -22.93
C TYR A 509 10.54 -28.35 -22.21
N ILE A 510 10.39 -28.21 -20.90
CA ILE A 510 11.48 -27.89 -19.97
C ILE A 510 11.42 -28.98 -18.90
N MET A 511 12.53 -29.70 -18.71
CA MET A 511 12.58 -30.92 -17.92
C MET A 511 13.77 -30.87 -16.97
N ASP A 512 13.49 -30.85 -15.67
CA ASP A 512 14.50 -30.91 -14.62
C ASP A 512 14.43 -32.28 -13.94
N CYS A 513 15.60 -32.84 -13.62
CA CYS A 513 15.71 -34.19 -13.05
C CYS A 513 16.83 -34.24 -12.02
N HIS A 514 16.51 -34.65 -10.80
CA HIS A 514 17.45 -34.67 -9.68
C HIS A 514 17.27 -35.92 -8.81
N LEU A 515 18.36 -36.38 -8.20
CA LEU A 515 18.31 -37.42 -7.18
C LEU A 515 17.52 -36.93 -5.95
N LEU A 516 16.71 -37.80 -5.37
CA LEU A 516 15.91 -37.55 -4.18
C LEU A 516 16.19 -38.65 -3.14
N PRO A 517 17.05 -38.41 -2.14
CA PRO A 517 17.35 -39.38 -1.09
C PRO A 517 16.22 -39.50 -0.06
N GLY A 518 16.20 -40.61 0.68
CA GLY A 518 15.33 -40.80 1.84
C GLY A 518 13.87 -41.18 1.52
N LEU A 519 13.61 -41.77 0.34
CA LEU A 519 12.30 -42.35 0.05
C LEU A 519 12.08 -43.63 0.85
N ALA A 520 10.81 -43.97 1.12
CA ALA A 520 10.46 -45.21 1.80
C ALA A 520 10.80 -46.44 0.93
N ASP A 521 11.58 -47.36 1.50
CA ASP A 521 11.93 -48.66 0.92
C ASP A 521 10.72 -49.60 0.92
N PRO A 522 10.21 -50.01 -0.26
CA PRO A 522 9.06 -50.91 -0.34
C PRO A 522 9.39 -52.36 0.04
N SER A 523 10.67 -52.72 0.16
CA SER A 523 11.12 -54.02 0.67
C SER A 523 11.25 -54.06 2.20
N GLY A 524 11.29 -52.89 2.85
CA GLY A 524 11.47 -52.77 4.30
C GLY A 524 12.87 -53.16 4.82
N GLN A 525 13.84 -53.39 3.93
CA GLN A 525 15.21 -53.79 4.31
C GLN A 525 16.03 -52.62 4.86
N THR A 526 15.76 -51.39 4.41
CA THR A 526 16.49 -50.19 4.78
C THR A 526 15.60 -49.18 5.53
N GLN A 527 15.90 -48.99 6.83
CA GLN A 527 15.15 -48.05 7.69
C GLN A 527 15.51 -46.58 7.42
N SER A 528 16.70 -46.31 6.88
CA SER A 528 17.17 -44.96 6.52
C SER A 528 16.55 -44.42 5.22
N GLY A 529 15.76 -45.25 4.52
CA GLY A 529 15.23 -44.95 3.20
C GLY A 529 16.21 -45.27 2.06
N VAL A 530 15.73 -45.08 0.85
CA VAL A 530 16.41 -45.38 -0.42
C VAL A 530 16.49 -44.15 -1.30
N ASP A 531 17.49 -44.12 -2.17
CA ASP A 531 17.58 -43.10 -3.22
C ASP A 531 16.49 -43.31 -4.27
N GLY A 532 15.87 -42.20 -4.67
CA GLY A 532 14.99 -42.10 -5.81
C GLY A 532 15.31 -40.87 -6.63
N MET A 533 14.31 -40.39 -7.36
CA MET A 533 14.48 -39.32 -8.34
C MET A 533 13.24 -38.45 -8.38
N ILE A 534 13.42 -37.13 -8.41
CA ILE A 534 12.35 -36.17 -8.68
C ILE A 534 12.53 -35.62 -10.09
N ILE A 535 11.46 -35.66 -10.88
CA ILE A 535 11.42 -35.17 -12.26
C ILE A 535 10.32 -34.13 -12.35
N SER A 536 10.64 -32.91 -12.79
CA SER A 536 9.67 -31.85 -13.06
C SER A 536 9.62 -31.57 -14.56
N VAL A 537 8.46 -31.77 -15.17
CA VAL A 537 8.21 -31.57 -16.60
C VAL A 537 7.23 -30.43 -16.80
N HIS A 538 7.69 -29.34 -17.41
CA HIS A 538 6.86 -28.27 -17.93
C HIS A 538 6.69 -28.48 -19.42
N GLY A 539 5.44 -28.45 -19.92
CA GLY A 539 5.15 -28.83 -21.31
C GLY A 539 3.84 -28.27 -21.83
N GLN A 540 3.51 -28.67 -23.04
CA GLN A 540 2.20 -28.47 -23.67
C GLN A 540 1.63 -29.80 -24.18
N PHE A 541 0.30 -29.90 -24.27
CA PHE A 541 -0.38 -30.98 -24.98
C PHE A 541 -1.64 -30.45 -25.67
N GLU A 542 -2.09 -31.16 -26.71
CA GLU A 542 -3.43 -31.00 -27.25
C GLU A 542 -4.39 -31.91 -26.50
N GLU A 543 -5.55 -31.40 -26.07
CA GLU A 543 -6.61 -32.19 -25.47
C GLU A 543 -7.78 -32.32 -26.45
N CYS A 544 -8.46 -33.46 -26.42
CA CYS A 544 -9.70 -33.71 -27.14
C CYS A 544 -10.82 -34.02 -26.15
N ASP A 545 -11.88 -33.21 -26.15
CA ASP A 545 -13.03 -33.41 -25.28
C ASP A 545 -13.98 -34.51 -25.77
N LYS A 546 -14.97 -34.89 -24.95
CA LYS A 546 -15.95 -35.94 -25.28
C LYS A 546 -16.88 -35.56 -26.45
N ALA A 547 -16.86 -34.30 -26.91
CA ALA A 547 -17.59 -33.81 -28.08
C ALA A 547 -16.70 -33.71 -29.35
N GLY A 548 -15.43 -34.12 -29.27
CA GLY A 548 -14.48 -34.07 -30.38
C GLY A 548 -13.84 -32.70 -30.61
N LYS A 549 -14.06 -31.71 -29.74
CA LYS A 549 -13.41 -30.41 -29.84
C LYS A 549 -12.01 -30.52 -29.25
N THR A 550 -11.01 -30.03 -29.98
CA THR A 550 -9.62 -29.98 -29.50
C THR A 550 -9.19 -28.58 -29.03
N GLY A 551 -8.10 -28.54 -28.27
CA GLY A 551 -7.41 -27.30 -27.90
C GLY A 551 -6.15 -27.53 -27.09
N LEU A 552 -5.25 -26.54 -27.08
CA LEU A 552 -3.98 -26.62 -26.37
C LEU A 552 -4.13 -26.34 -24.86
N ARG A 553 -3.32 -27.05 -24.08
CA ARG A 553 -3.06 -26.81 -22.66
C ARG A 553 -1.56 -26.66 -22.43
N SER A 554 -1.19 -25.87 -21.40
CA SER A 554 0.15 -25.95 -20.82
C SER A 554 0.06 -26.61 -19.45
N PHE A 555 1.07 -27.41 -19.11
CA PHE A 555 1.08 -28.19 -17.89
C PHE A 555 2.41 -28.10 -17.16
N SER A 556 2.41 -28.60 -15.92
CA SER A 556 3.60 -28.83 -15.12
C SER A 556 3.34 -30.07 -14.27
N ARG A 557 4.04 -31.18 -14.58
CA ARG A 557 3.85 -32.48 -13.94
C ARG A 557 5.13 -32.85 -13.20
N THR A 558 5.01 -33.17 -11.92
CA THR A 558 6.15 -33.58 -11.10
C THR A 558 5.97 -35.03 -10.67
N PHE A 559 6.95 -35.86 -10.98
CA PHE A 559 7.02 -37.26 -10.60
C PHE A 559 8.08 -37.44 -9.51
N VAL A 560 7.75 -38.27 -8.53
CA VAL A 560 8.72 -38.84 -7.60
C VAL A 560 8.82 -40.33 -7.91
N LEU A 561 9.96 -40.75 -8.45
CA LEU A 561 10.28 -42.15 -8.73
C LEU A 561 11.08 -42.74 -7.56
N GLY A 562 10.75 -43.97 -7.21
CA GLY A 562 11.53 -44.78 -6.27
C GLY A 562 11.66 -46.22 -6.77
N PRO A 563 12.40 -47.10 -6.08
CA PRO A 563 12.54 -48.49 -6.49
C PRO A 563 11.20 -49.23 -6.49
N GLY A 564 11.06 -50.21 -7.36
CA GLY A 564 9.89 -51.10 -7.43
C GLY A 564 9.74 -52.00 -6.22
N ARG A 565 8.61 -52.71 -6.15
CA ARG A 565 8.46 -53.85 -5.23
C ARG A 565 9.22 -55.07 -5.77
N PRO A 566 9.68 -55.99 -4.90
CA PRO A 566 10.24 -57.26 -5.35
C PRO A 566 9.30 -57.97 -6.36
N ASN A 567 9.88 -58.52 -7.43
CA ASN A 567 9.17 -59.19 -8.52
C ASN A 567 8.23 -58.28 -9.36
N THR A 568 8.39 -56.95 -9.29
CA THR A 568 7.67 -55.98 -10.15
C THR A 568 8.65 -55.18 -11.02
N ASN A 569 8.15 -54.21 -11.79
CA ASN A 569 8.98 -53.25 -12.53
C ASN A 569 10.02 -52.59 -11.59
N PRO A 570 11.32 -52.50 -11.95
CA PRO A 570 12.37 -51.95 -11.07
C PRO A 570 12.15 -50.52 -10.58
N ILE A 571 11.25 -49.74 -11.19
CA ILE A 571 10.86 -48.40 -10.73
C ILE A 571 9.35 -48.28 -10.49
N ARG A 572 8.97 -47.50 -9.47
CA ARG A 572 7.59 -47.12 -9.15
C ARG A 572 7.44 -45.61 -9.07
N VAL A 573 6.28 -45.10 -9.46
CA VAL A 573 5.86 -43.72 -9.17
C VAL A 573 5.33 -43.67 -7.75
N VAL A 574 6.05 -42.99 -6.85
CA VAL A 574 5.62 -42.76 -5.46
C VAL A 574 4.59 -41.63 -5.41
N SER A 575 4.84 -40.56 -6.16
CA SER A 575 3.95 -39.39 -6.24
C SER A 575 3.91 -38.84 -7.66
N ASP A 576 2.72 -38.49 -8.14
CA ASP A 576 2.47 -37.77 -9.40
C ASP A 576 1.59 -36.55 -9.13
N MET A 577 2.15 -35.36 -9.37
CA MET A 577 1.49 -34.08 -9.17
C MET A 577 1.30 -33.38 -10.51
N PHE A 578 0.08 -33.34 -11.02
CA PHE A 578 -0.25 -32.82 -12.35
C PHE A 578 -0.94 -31.45 -12.27
N SER A 579 -0.21 -30.38 -12.59
CA SER A 579 -0.73 -29.02 -12.62
C SER A 579 -1.07 -28.57 -14.04
N LEU A 580 -2.27 -28.00 -14.21
CA LEU A 580 -2.82 -27.55 -15.49
C LEU A 580 -3.10 -26.04 -15.49
N ARG A 581 -2.80 -25.39 -16.62
CA ARG A 581 -3.11 -23.97 -16.87
C ARG A 581 -3.54 -23.74 -18.32
N ALA A 582 -4.05 -22.54 -18.61
CA ALA A 582 -4.31 -22.14 -19.99
C ALA A 582 -3.02 -22.18 -20.81
N PHE A 583 -3.13 -22.45 -22.11
CA PHE A 583 -1.98 -22.50 -23.00
C PHE A 583 -1.24 -21.14 -23.04
N ASN A 584 0.07 -21.22 -22.87
CA ASN A 584 1.05 -20.25 -23.35
C ASN A 584 2.23 -21.01 -23.97
N PRO A 585 2.92 -20.44 -24.96
CA PRO A 585 4.23 -20.96 -25.38
C PRO A 585 5.19 -20.98 -24.18
N LEU A 586 6.03 -22.02 -24.11
CA LEU A 586 7.16 -22.03 -23.18
C LEU A 586 8.24 -21.03 -23.66
N PRO A 587 9.01 -20.43 -22.75
CA PRO A 587 10.21 -19.70 -23.14
C PRO A 587 11.20 -20.69 -23.80
N ASN A 588 11.85 -20.28 -24.88
CA ASN A 588 12.86 -21.11 -25.53
C ASN A 588 14.18 -21.05 -24.76
N VAL A 589 14.30 -21.88 -23.72
CA VAL A 589 15.46 -21.97 -22.84
C VAL A 589 16.69 -22.65 -23.48
N PHE A 590 16.57 -23.13 -24.72
CA PHE A 590 17.65 -23.76 -25.49
C PHE A 590 18.41 -22.75 -26.37
N VAL A 591 17.88 -21.55 -26.54
CA VAL A 591 18.57 -20.45 -27.21
C VAL A 591 19.37 -19.70 -26.15
N ALA A 592 20.69 -19.60 -26.36
CA ALA A 592 21.55 -18.76 -25.51
C ALA A 592 20.98 -17.34 -25.45
N GLU A 593 21.03 -16.70 -24.28
CA GLU A 593 20.46 -15.36 -24.08
C GLU A 593 20.88 -14.44 -25.22
N ALA A 594 19.89 -13.87 -25.91
CA ALA A 594 20.16 -12.87 -26.95
C ALA A 594 20.98 -11.77 -26.29
N GLN A 595 22.24 -11.63 -26.72
CA GLN A 595 23.15 -10.60 -26.23
C GLN A 595 22.40 -9.28 -26.24
N ALA A 596 22.46 -8.55 -25.12
CA ALA A 596 21.74 -7.29 -24.97
C ALA A 596 21.94 -6.42 -26.24
N PRO A 597 20.87 -5.78 -26.75
CA PRO A 597 20.91 -5.11 -28.04
C PRO A 597 22.16 -4.25 -28.15
N ALA A 598 22.90 -4.42 -29.24
CA ALA A 598 24.26 -3.90 -29.38
C ALA A 598 24.28 -2.43 -28.93
N PRO A 599 25.15 -2.07 -27.95
CA PRO A 599 25.18 -0.72 -27.41
C PRO A 599 25.31 0.28 -28.55
N SER A 600 24.58 1.40 -28.42
CA SER A 600 24.65 2.50 -29.39
C SER A 600 26.11 2.96 -29.57
N ALA A 601 26.45 3.58 -30.70
CA ALA A 601 27.83 3.98 -30.98
C ALA A 601 28.45 4.85 -29.86
N GLN A 602 27.66 5.72 -29.21
CA GLN A 602 28.08 6.49 -28.05
C GLN A 602 28.30 5.63 -26.78
N GLU A 603 27.46 4.62 -26.54
CA GLU A 603 27.67 3.69 -25.43
C GLU A 603 28.89 2.80 -25.67
N GLN A 604 29.17 2.38 -26.91
CA GLN A 604 30.40 1.65 -27.26
C GLN A 604 31.64 2.51 -26.98
N GLU A 605 31.61 3.78 -27.35
CA GLU A 605 32.71 4.72 -27.10
C GLU A 605 32.92 4.98 -25.59
N GLN A 606 31.84 5.18 -24.82
CA GLN A 606 31.91 5.29 -23.35
C GLN A 606 32.42 4.01 -22.67
N ARG A 607 31.99 2.84 -23.12
CA ARG A 607 32.47 1.54 -22.63
C ARG A 607 33.95 1.35 -22.92
N GLN A 608 34.40 1.67 -24.13
CA GLN A 608 35.81 1.61 -24.50
C GLN A 608 36.66 2.57 -23.67
N ALA A 609 36.17 3.79 -23.40
CA ALA A 609 36.83 4.74 -22.50
C ALA A 609 36.97 4.19 -21.07
N MET A 610 35.90 3.60 -20.51
CA MET A 610 35.95 2.96 -19.18
C MET A 610 36.90 1.76 -19.12
N ILE A 611 36.97 0.93 -20.17
CA ILE A 611 37.94 -0.18 -20.25
C ILE A 611 39.37 0.38 -20.22
N VAL A 612 39.67 1.41 -21.00
CA VAL A 612 41.01 2.02 -21.07
C VAL A 612 41.37 2.65 -19.72
N GLU A 613 40.45 3.36 -19.08
CA GLU A 613 40.71 3.98 -17.78
C GLU A 613 40.89 2.95 -16.66
N LEU A 614 40.06 1.88 -16.62
CA LEU A 614 40.19 0.84 -15.62
C LEU A 614 41.51 0.07 -15.80
N SER A 615 41.88 -0.29 -17.04
CA SER A 615 43.16 -0.94 -17.35
C SER A 615 44.35 -0.10 -16.89
N LYS A 616 44.27 1.22 -17.08
CA LYS A 616 45.31 2.17 -16.64
C LYS A 616 45.43 2.25 -15.12
N GLN A 617 44.33 2.19 -14.37
CA GLN A 617 44.36 2.26 -12.90
C GLN A 617 44.71 0.93 -12.22
N THR A 618 44.28 -0.20 -12.81
CA THR A 618 44.41 -1.55 -12.21
C THR A 618 45.63 -2.33 -12.70
N THR A 619 46.29 -1.88 -13.78
CA THR A 619 47.30 -2.61 -14.58
C THR A 619 46.79 -3.92 -15.20
N MET A 620 45.47 -4.11 -15.27
CA MET A 620 44.85 -5.25 -15.94
C MET A 620 44.90 -5.10 -17.46
N THR A 621 44.86 -6.24 -18.17
CA THR A 621 44.68 -6.24 -19.63
C THR A 621 43.27 -5.75 -20.00
N PRO A 622 43.06 -5.12 -21.18
CA PRO A 622 41.74 -4.61 -21.57
C PRO A 622 40.61 -5.64 -21.52
N THR A 623 40.91 -6.90 -21.84
CA THR A 623 39.96 -8.02 -21.80
C THR A 623 39.48 -8.33 -20.39
N TYR A 624 40.39 -8.36 -19.41
CA TYR A 624 40.02 -8.59 -18.01
C TYR A 624 39.37 -7.35 -17.38
N SER A 625 39.74 -6.13 -17.81
CA SER A 625 39.05 -4.90 -17.42
C SER A 625 37.60 -4.87 -17.95
N GLU A 626 37.37 -5.31 -19.18
CA GLU A 626 36.03 -5.48 -19.75
C GLU A 626 35.21 -6.50 -18.96
N MET A 627 35.78 -7.67 -18.65
CA MET A 627 35.11 -8.67 -17.80
C MET A 627 34.73 -8.07 -16.44
N CYS A 628 35.65 -7.38 -15.77
CA CYS A 628 35.41 -6.76 -14.47
C CYS A 628 34.31 -5.68 -14.51
N LEU A 629 34.27 -4.86 -15.58
CA LEU A 629 33.20 -3.89 -15.81
C LEU A 629 31.87 -4.58 -16.10
N SER A 630 31.88 -5.65 -16.89
CA SER A 630 30.66 -6.40 -17.24
C SER A 630 29.99 -7.03 -16.02
N ASP A 631 30.78 -7.61 -15.10
CA ASP A 631 30.32 -8.24 -13.85
C ASP A 631 29.61 -7.24 -12.91
N VAL A 632 30.03 -5.96 -12.93
CA VAL A 632 29.42 -4.88 -12.11
C VAL A 632 28.45 -4.00 -12.91
N ALA A 633 28.02 -4.45 -14.10
CA ALA A 633 27.11 -3.73 -14.99
C ALA A 633 27.59 -2.32 -15.38
N TRP A 634 28.89 -2.18 -15.64
CA TRP A 634 29.60 -0.97 -16.08
C TRP A 634 29.66 0.18 -15.05
N ASP A 635 29.49 -0.12 -13.77
CA ASP A 635 29.80 0.81 -12.67
C ASP A 635 31.32 0.82 -12.39
N PHE A 636 32.00 1.88 -12.82
CA PHE A 636 33.45 2.05 -12.67
C PHE A 636 33.92 2.01 -11.20
N THR A 637 33.16 2.60 -10.28
CA THR A 637 33.55 2.67 -8.86
C THR A 637 33.47 1.29 -8.22
N ARG A 638 32.43 0.51 -8.56
CA ARG A 638 32.29 -0.87 -8.10
C ARG A 638 33.29 -1.81 -8.78
N ALA A 639 33.68 -1.55 -10.03
CA ALA A 639 34.71 -2.33 -10.72
C ALA A 639 36.05 -2.24 -9.98
N LEU A 640 36.47 -1.03 -9.59
CA LEU A 640 37.66 -0.83 -8.77
C LEU A 640 37.58 -1.55 -7.41
N ALA A 641 36.44 -1.47 -6.72
CA ALA A 641 36.25 -2.14 -5.43
C ALA A 641 36.35 -3.68 -5.56
N VAL A 642 35.67 -4.27 -6.55
CA VAL A 642 35.70 -5.72 -6.83
C VAL A 642 37.09 -6.17 -7.29
N PHE A 643 37.80 -5.35 -8.08
CA PHE A 643 39.20 -5.60 -8.42
C PHE A 643 40.07 -5.66 -7.17
N HIS A 644 40.00 -4.66 -6.28
CA HIS A 644 40.80 -4.64 -5.06
C HIS A 644 40.52 -5.84 -4.14
N GLU A 645 39.26 -6.29 -4.06
CA GLU A 645 38.85 -7.50 -3.33
C GLU A 645 39.42 -8.79 -3.95
N LYS A 646 39.34 -8.92 -5.29
CA LYS A 646 39.70 -10.15 -6.00
C LYS A 646 41.14 -10.18 -6.55
N LYS A 647 41.94 -9.12 -6.36
CA LYS A 647 43.28 -8.98 -6.96
C LYS A 647 44.20 -10.18 -6.71
N SER A 648 44.12 -10.82 -5.54
CA SER A 648 44.92 -11.99 -5.16
C SER A 648 44.43 -13.32 -5.76
N GLN A 649 43.26 -13.33 -6.41
CA GLN A 649 42.64 -14.50 -7.06
C GLN A 649 42.74 -14.45 -8.59
N LEU A 650 43.20 -13.33 -9.15
CA LEU A 650 43.37 -13.17 -10.60
C LEU A 650 44.67 -13.86 -11.07
N PRO A 651 44.64 -14.57 -12.21
CA PRO A 651 45.83 -15.23 -12.75
C PRO A 651 46.83 -14.22 -13.33
N PRO A 652 48.12 -14.59 -13.53
CA PRO A 652 49.16 -13.64 -13.94
C PRO A 652 48.93 -12.96 -15.30
N ASP A 653 48.21 -13.62 -16.21
CA ASP A 653 47.82 -13.11 -17.54
C ASP A 653 46.68 -12.06 -17.49
N ALA A 654 46.02 -11.89 -16.33
CA ALA A 654 45.08 -10.81 -16.12
C ALA A 654 45.76 -9.42 -16.09
N PHE A 655 47.07 -9.37 -15.87
CA PHE A 655 47.86 -8.15 -15.77
C PHE A 655 48.70 -7.93 -17.02
N ALA A 656 48.86 -6.67 -17.43
CA ALA A 656 49.81 -6.32 -18.47
C ALA A 656 51.24 -6.63 -18.01
N SER A 657 52.03 -7.29 -18.86
CA SER A 657 53.46 -7.48 -18.63
C SER A 657 54.17 -6.13 -18.58
N VAL A 658 54.78 -5.84 -17.42
CA VAL A 658 55.54 -4.60 -17.14
C VAL A 658 56.89 -4.61 -17.85
#